data_AF-A0A317XXV8-F1
#
_entry.id   AF-A0A317XXV8-F1
#
_cell.length_a   1.000
_cell.length_b   1.000
_cell.length_c   1.000
_cell.angle_alpha   90.00
_cell.angle_beta   90.00
_cell.angle_gamma   90.00
#
_symmetry.space_group_name_H-M   'P 1'
#
loop_
_entity.id
_entity.type
_entity.pdbx_description
1 polymer ?
#
loop_
_entity_poly.entity_id
_entity_poly.type
_entity_poly.pdbx_seq_one_letter_code
_entity_poly.pdbx_strand_id
1 'polypeptide(L)'
;MPTRHIGILGAGVIGLSTALAILEDDPDTFVTVVAKDVPQVTGLSMSDPTASAQAQPRRHPAEYASAWAGGHHVSDAKNAQELRHDRVTFERMKMLTERKPWLSHPGGSTVSPAIGASTLTNASPLDSRPMSQGAEPLVWVHQTELFEGHGKNGKEQYEGVLDWYPDFQATPKSALPNGIVAGCTFSTLDINVPVYHGWLLRRMLELGGRVSIGEARSLADAISTATCGSSSAGGRVLSLAPSKWQAAGKVDALIVSPGLGARKIIGVEDDKVHPHRGQVVVVHAPWFKVPPSSMQARHTLPGYSIVRAQGGRETYIIPRGDGTVICGGTRLVNNWSPQPDEDTTSAILQRCLRLAPHLANPAKCTPLTEPRISDLDVLAVNVGLRPARTGGVRLEHGPDVDGTKIVFNYGYGGWGYQASWGAALDAKQLVEAALSGSSVRNSRQPNFSKFTHTGSRRQKTKKTTMPDQLSQRPDPVTSFALNTPLFNKLGGRRVVLASSSPRRQEILASIGLRPEIVPSTFEEDLPKSEFTGEAVYEYPVQTGAKKRENPEDPPDLVIGADTVVVQDEVIMEKPLDAQDNLRMLAELNGKKCEVISGVTVIWPVLEAPGFKIRSICEKTVVRFADNPHYLLQAYVDSREGIDRAGGFAIQGRASLLIKSIEGDFNNVVGFPLFSFSSFLHEMIENEELDFEDEDL
;
A
#
# COMPACT_ATOMS: atom_id res chain seq x y z
N MET A 1 7.80 26.20 8.29
CA MET A 1 7.21 26.08 9.64
C MET A 1 8.35 25.91 10.64
N PRO A 2 8.18 26.19 11.95
CA PRO A 2 9.20 25.81 12.92
C PRO A 2 9.41 24.29 12.86
N THR A 3 10.67 23.85 12.88
CA THR A 3 11.04 22.43 12.84
C THR A 3 10.49 21.72 14.08
N ARG A 4 9.61 20.73 13.89
CA ARG A 4 8.98 19.98 14.98
C ARG A 4 9.86 18.82 15.43
N HIS A 5 9.74 18.44 16.69
CA HIS A 5 10.33 17.22 17.24
C HIS A 5 9.26 16.30 17.78
N ILE A 6 9.05 15.17 17.10
CA ILE A 6 8.08 14.15 17.45
C ILE A 6 8.79 12.92 18.03
N GLY A 7 8.40 12.53 19.23
CA GLY A 7 8.80 11.28 19.87
C GLY A 7 7.83 10.16 19.54
N ILE A 8 8.32 8.93 19.44
CA ILE A 8 7.50 7.72 19.30
C ILE A 8 7.97 6.69 20.32
N LEU A 9 7.09 6.26 21.23
CA LEU A 9 7.40 5.23 22.22
C LEU A 9 7.04 3.84 21.67
N GLY A 10 8.05 3.09 21.27
CA GLY A 10 7.95 1.70 20.77
C GLY A 10 8.38 1.56 19.31
N ALA A 11 9.25 0.57 19.04
CA ALA A 11 9.75 0.24 17.69
C ALA A 11 9.07 -1.01 17.09
N GLY A 12 7.82 -1.29 17.48
CA GLY A 12 7.00 -2.29 16.78
C GLY A 12 6.55 -1.77 15.40
N VAL A 13 5.81 -2.58 14.65
CA VAL A 13 5.31 -2.20 13.32
C VAL A 13 4.50 -0.90 13.36
N ILE A 14 3.61 -0.73 14.35
CA ILE A 14 2.80 0.49 14.50
C ILE A 14 3.70 1.72 14.69
N GLY A 15 4.68 1.65 15.60
CA GLY A 15 5.59 2.77 15.87
C GLY A 15 6.47 3.13 14.67
N LEU A 16 7.06 2.12 14.02
CA LEU A 16 7.93 2.35 12.85
C LEU A 16 7.17 2.84 11.61
N SER A 17 5.98 2.28 11.34
CA SER A 17 5.13 2.80 10.27
C SER A 17 4.67 4.24 10.54
N THR A 18 4.40 4.59 11.80
CA THR A 18 4.08 5.98 12.17
C THR A 18 5.28 6.91 11.99
N ALA A 19 6.48 6.47 12.36
CA ALA A 19 7.71 7.23 12.15
C ALA A 19 7.94 7.54 10.66
N LEU A 20 7.74 6.54 9.81
CA LEU A 20 7.86 6.69 8.35
C LEU A 20 6.79 7.59 7.77
N ALA A 21 5.53 7.43 8.17
CA ALA A 21 4.43 8.27 7.69
C ALA A 21 4.66 9.77 7.96
N ILE A 22 5.37 10.09 9.05
CA ILE A 22 5.78 11.47 9.37
C ILE A 22 6.97 11.89 8.51
N LEU A 23 8.06 11.10 8.50
CA LEU A 23 9.30 11.45 7.81
C LEU A 23 9.17 11.51 6.28
N GLU A 24 8.28 10.72 5.69
CA GLU A 24 8.02 10.72 4.24
C GLU A 24 7.21 11.93 3.79
N ASP A 25 6.43 12.52 4.70
CA ASP A 25 5.61 13.70 4.43
C ASP A 25 6.35 15.00 4.74
N ASP A 26 7.07 15.04 5.86
CA ASP A 26 7.89 16.17 6.28
C ASP A 26 9.30 15.70 6.70
N PRO A 27 10.27 15.67 5.75
CA PRO A 27 11.66 15.29 6.03
C PRO A 27 12.39 16.24 6.99
N ASP A 28 11.89 17.45 7.21
CA ASP A 28 12.50 18.42 8.11
C ASP A 28 12.16 18.12 9.57
N THR A 29 11.02 17.47 9.83
CA THR A 29 10.62 17.06 11.18
C THR A 29 11.64 16.09 11.82
N PHE A 30 12.00 16.36 13.07
CA PHE A 30 12.81 15.46 13.88
C PHE A 30 11.95 14.34 14.44
N VAL A 31 12.25 13.09 14.10
CA VAL A 31 11.54 11.92 14.65
C VAL A 31 12.49 11.03 15.47
N THR A 32 12.18 10.90 16.76
CA THR A 32 12.92 10.02 17.69
C THR A 32 12.05 8.86 18.14
N VAL A 33 12.44 7.63 17.80
CA VAL A 33 11.83 6.42 18.38
C VAL A 33 12.54 6.06 19.68
N VAL A 34 11.81 5.92 20.78
CA VAL A 34 12.31 5.40 22.06
C VAL A 34 11.84 3.97 22.21
N ALA A 35 12.76 3.01 22.31
CA ALA A 35 12.38 1.61 22.41
C ALA A 35 13.42 0.75 23.13
N LYS A 36 12.94 -0.19 23.94
CA LYS A 36 13.77 -1.21 24.58
C LYS A 36 14.30 -2.22 23.56
N ASP A 37 13.40 -2.68 22.69
CA ASP A 37 13.66 -3.66 21.64
C ASP A 37 13.49 -3.01 20.27
N VAL A 38 14.41 -3.30 19.36
CA VAL A 38 14.43 -2.79 17.98
C VAL A 38 14.64 -3.93 16.99
N PRO A 39 14.20 -3.82 15.73
CA PRO A 39 14.45 -4.84 14.71
C PRO A 39 15.94 -5.07 14.50
N GLN A 40 16.31 -6.29 14.12
CA GLN A 40 17.64 -6.56 13.60
C GLN A 40 17.77 -5.93 12.20
N VAL A 41 18.87 -5.22 11.94
CA VAL A 41 19.15 -4.62 10.63
C VAL A 41 20.46 -5.16 10.09
N THR A 42 20.41 -5.77 8.90
CA THR A 42 21.60 -6.25 8.19
C THR A 42 22.44 -5.07 7.67
N GLY A 43 23.76 -5.14 7.83
CA GLY A 43 24.70 -4.12 7.31
C GLY A 43 24.89 -2.88 8.18
N LEU A 44 24.08 -2.67 9.23
CA LEU A 44 24.38 -1.72 10.29
C LEU A 44 25.17 -2.45 11.38
N SER A 45 26.46 -2.11 11.53
CA SER A 45 27.24 -2.59 12.67
C SER A 45 26.64 -2.00 13.94
N MET A 46 25.81 -2.79 14.60
CA MET A 46 25.29 -2.52 15.94
C MET A 46 26.42 -2.85 16.92
N SER A 47 27.54 -2.13 16.85
CA SER A 47 28.71 -2.42 17.69
C SER A 47 28.29 -2.37 19.17
N ASP A 48 28.26 -3.55 19.76
CA ASP A 48 28.27 -3.73 21.20
C ASP A 48 29.75 -3.98 21.55
N PRO A 49 30.45 -3.02 22.16
CA PRO A 49 31.85 -3.20 22.55
C PRO A 49 32.05 -4.31 23.59
N THR A 50 30.97 -4.94 24.08
CA THR A 50 31.00 -6.09 25.00
C THR A 50 30.54 -7.41 24.37
N ALA A 51 30.06 -7.42 23.12
CA ALA A 51 29.64 -8.65 22.47
C ALA A 51 30.84 -9.41 21.87
N SER A 52 31.16 -10.55 22.48
CA SER A 52 32.09 -11.51 21.88
C SER A 52 31.53 -12.00 20.53
N ALA A 53 32.43 -12.33 19.60
CA ALA A 53 32.10 -12.86 18.27
C ALA A 53 31.38 -14.24 18.28
N GLN A 54 30.93 -14.70 19.45
CA GLN A 54 30.17 -15.93 19.69
C GLN A 54 28.72 -15.66 20.14
N ALA A 55 28.25 -14.41 20.17
CA ALA A 55 26.89 -14.11 20.57
C ALA A 55 25.88 -14.72 19.57
N GLN A 56 25.09 -15.69 20.03
CA GLN A 56 23.89 -16.17 19.32
C GLN A 56 23.00 -14.97 18.93
N PRO A 57 22.31 -15.01 17.77
CA PRO A 57 21.40 -13.93 17.39
C PRO A 57 20.40 -13.70 18.54
N ARG A 58 20.31 -12.46 19.05
CA ARG A 58 19.40 -12.12 20.15
C ARG A 58 17.98 -12.52 19.77
N ARG A 59 17.45 -13.54 20.45
CA ARG A 59 16.03 -13.88 20.38
C ARG A 59 15.25 -12.75 21.06
N HIS A 60 14.31 -12.14 20.35
CA HIS A 60 13.49 -11.06 20.92
C HIS A 60 12.68 -11.56 22.14
N PRO A 61 12.26 -10.69 23.07
CA PRO A 61 11.30 -11.10 24.08
C PRO A 61 9.93 -11.38 23.45
N ALA A 62 9.11 -12.25 24.06
CA ALA A 62 7.78 -12.62 23.53
C ALA A 62 6.81 -11.42 23.49
N GLU A 63 7.06 -10.42 24.35
CA GLU A 63 6.33 -9.16 24.42
C GLU A 63 6.63 -8.22 23.24
N TYR A 64 7.76 -8.39 22.54
CA TYR A 64 8.06 -7.66 21.31
C TYR A 64 7.34 -8.30 20.12
N ALA A 65 6.01 -8.22 20.16
CA ALA A 65 5.08 -9.02 19.37
C ALA A 65 5.33 -8.95 17.85
N SER A 66 5.79 -7.81 17.33
CA SER A 66 6.05 -7.64 15.89
C SER A 66 7.05 -8.66 15.35
N ALA A 67 8.10 -9.00 16.10
CA ALA A 67 9.10 -9.98 15.68
C ALA A 67 8.55 -11.41 15.53
N TRP A 68 7.40 -11.69 16.14
CA TRP A 68 6.79 -13.02 16.22
C TRP A 68 5.56 -13.21 15.32
N ALA A 69 5.15 -12.16 14.61
CA ALA A 69 4.02 -12.27 13.72
C ALA A 69 4.28 -13.30 12.60
N GLY A 70 3.23 -14.02 12.20
CA GLY A 70 3.24 -14.73 10.92
C GLY A 70 3.37 -13.71 9.80
N GLY A 71 2.41 -12.78 9.77
CA GLY A 71 2.40 -11.60 8.92
C GLY A 71 1.73 -11.88 7.59
N HIS A 72 0.41 -11.64 7.52
CA HIS A 72 -0.33 -11.55 6.27
C HIS A 72 -1.27 -10.36 6.33
N HIS A 73 -1.71 -9.91 5.16
CA HIS A 73 -2.71 -8.86 5.04
C HIS A 73 -4.09 -9.46 4.75
N VAL A 74 -4.80 -9.92 5.78
CA VAL A 74 -6.15 -10.46 5.64
C VAL A 74 -7.08 -9.74 6.61
N SER A 75 -8.01 -8.95 6.08
CA SER A 75 -8.91 -8.17 6.93
C SER A 75 -9.74 -9.05 7.86
N ASP A 76 -9.93 -8.55 9.08
CA ASP A 76 -10.87 -9.09 10.06
C ASP A 76 -11.73 -7.98 10.66
N ALA A 77 -11.81 -6.84 9.95
CA ALA A 77 -12.38 -5.59 10.43
C ALA A 77 -13.80 -5.79 11.00
N LYS A 78 -14.04 -5.22 12.18
CA LYS A 78 -15.34 -5.27 12.87
C LYS A 78 -16.14 -3.99 12.72
N ASN A 79 -15.52 -2.94 12.21
CA ASN A 79 -16.14 -1.63 12.00
C ASN A 79 -15.47 -0.90 10.82
N ALA A 80 -16.07 0.22 10.41
CA ALA A 80 -15.62 1.00 9.26
C ALA A 80 -14.21 1.60 9.44
N GLN A 81 -13.83 1.96 10.66
CA GLN A 81 -12.50 2.52 10.93
C GLN A 81 -11.42 1.46 10.74
N GLU A 82 -11.61 0.27 11.31
CA GLU A 82 -10.70 -0.87 11.10
C GLU A 82 -10.62 -1.27 9.62
N LEU A 83 -11.76 -1.25 8.91
CA LEU A 83 -11.79 -1.57 7.48
C LEU A 83 -11.03 -0.52 6.66
N ARG A 84 -11.15 0.77 7.00
CA ARG A 84 -10.35 1.83 6.38
C ARG A 84 -8.87 1.62 6.66
N HIS A 85 -8.48 1.29 7.90
CA HIS A 85 -7.09 1.03 8.24
C HIS A 85 -6.51 -0.12 7.42
N ASP A 86 -7.27 -1.22 7.30
CA ASP A 86 -6.87 -2.38 6.51
C ASP A 86 -6.73 -2.03 5.01
N ARG A 87 -7.68 -1.27 4.43
CA ARG A 87 -7.61 -0.87 3.01
C ARG A 87 -6.42 0.04 2.70
N VAL A 88 -6.23 1.07 3.52
CA VAL A 88 -5.10 2.01 3.38
C VAL A 88 -3.78 1.27 3.51
N THR A 89 -3.70 0.34 4.46
CA THR A 89 -2.49 -0.46 4.67
C THR A 89 -2.22 -1.41 3.51
N PHE A 90 -3.26 -2.06 2.98
CA PHE A 90 -3.14 -2.90 1.80
C PHE A 90 -2.60 -2.13 0.61
N GLU A 91 -3.22 -0.99 0.27
CA GLU A 91 -2.78 -0.17 -0.86
C GLU A 91 -1.34 0.33 -0.67
N ARG A 92 -0.98 0.73 0.55
CA ARG A 92 0.41 1.11 0.85
C ARG A 92 1.38 -0.04 0.65
N MET A 93 1.08 -1.23 1.14
CA MET A 93 1.93 -2.41 0.96
C MET A 93 1.99 -2.86 -0.51
N LYS A 94 0.88 -2.79 -1.24
CA LYS A 94 0.82 -3.05 -2.68
C LYS A 94 1.73 -2.10 -3.46
N MET A 95 1.65 -0.79 -3.22
CA MET A 95 2.55 0.19 -3.83
C MET A 95 4.03 -0.12 -3.52
N LEU A 96 4.34 -0.58 -2.31
CA LEU A 96 5.69 -1.00 -1.96
C LEU A 96 6.16 -2.23 -2.76
N THR A 97 5.27 -3.20 -3.03
CA THR A 97 5.62 -4.35 -3.90
C THR A 97 5.87 -3.95 -5.36
N GLU A 98 5.22 -2.88 -5.83
CA GLU A 98 5.37 -2.36 -7.18
C GLU A 98 6.67 -1.55 -7.32
N ARG A 99 6.94 -0.66 -6.35
CA ARG A 99 8.11 0.24 -6.36
C ARG A 99 9.40 -0.43 -5.88
N LYS A 100 9.30 -1.49 -5.08
CA LYS A 100 10.41 -2.22 -4.45
C LYS A 100 11.53 -1.32 -3.89
N PRO A 101 11.24 -0.33 -3.03
CA PRO A 101 12.23 0.64 -2.55
C PRO A 101 13.38 0.02 -1.73
N TRP A 102 13.25 -1.22 -1.29
CA TRP A 102 14.32 -2.00 -0.67
C TRP A 102 15.42 -2.47 -1.63
N LEU A 103 15.22 -2.36 -2.96
CA LEU A 103 16.24 -2.65 -3.97
C LEU A 103 17.14 -1.45 -4.27
N SER A 104 16.65 -0.24 -4.01
CA SER A 104 17.40 0.99 -4.25
C SER A 104 18.48 1.14 -3.19
N HIS A 105 19.75 0.92 -3.55
CA HIS A 105 20.88 1.29 -2.71
C HIS A 105 21.17 2.79 -2.85
N PRO A 106 21.14 3.59 -1.76
CA PRO A 106 21.70 4.92 -1.79
C PRO A 106 23.22 4.80 -1.67
N GLY A 107 23.92 4.93 -2.79
CA GLY A 107 25.38 5.00 -2.83
C GLY A 107 25.99 4.14 -3.94
N GLY A 108 26.15 4.74 -5.12
CA GLY A 108 27.21 4.34 -6.02
C GLY A 108 28.56 4.60 -5.36
N SER A 109 29.07 3.63 -4.60
CA SER A 109 30.49 3.33 -4.57
C SER A 109 30.65 1.83 -4.34
N THR A 110 31.36 1.21 -5.27
CA THR A 110 31.88 -0.14 -5.11
C THR A 110 32.71 -0.19 -3.82
N VAL A 111 32.16 -0.78 -2.77
CA VAL A 111 33.00 -1.33 -1.71
C VAL A 111 33.62 -2.59 -2.30
N SER A 112 34.79 -2.42 -2.92
CA SER A 112 35.70 -3.52 -3.22
C SER A 112 35.87 -4.38 -1.96
N PRO A 113 35.97 -5.72 -2.09
CA PRO A 113 36.22 -6.58 -0.95
C PRO A 113 37.57 -6.19 -0.36
N ALA A 114 37.59 -5.78 0.90
CA ALA A 114 38.84 -5.61 1.62
C ALA A 114 39.57 -6.96 1.64
N ILE A 115 40.60 -7.04 0.81
CA ILE A 115 41.63 -8.07 0.83
C ILE A 115 42.35 -7.96 2.17
N GLY A 116 42.38 -9.05 2.93
CA GLY A 116 43.39 -9.25 3.98
C GLY A 116 42.87 -9.62 5.36
N ALA A 117 42.61 -10.92 5.58
CA ALA A 117 43.07 -11.64 6.78
C ALA A 117 42.95 -13.14 6.52
N SER A 118 44.09 -13.76 6.22
CA SER A 118 44.25 -15.19 5.98
C SER A 118 44.18 -16.01 7.28
N THR A 119 43.68 -17.24 7.12
CA THR A 119 44.03 -18.47 7.88
C THR A 119 43.84 -18.48 9.40
N LEU A 120 42.86 -19.28 9.87
CA LEU A 120 43.06 -20.36 10.85
C LEU A 120 41.83 -21.30 10.84
N THR A 121 42.10 -22.55 11.16
CA THR A 121 41.46 -23.80 10.74
C THR A 121 40.38 -24.35 11.67
N ASN A 122 39.46 -25.15 11.09
CA ASN A 122 38.68 -26.25 11.66
C ASN A 122 37.92 -26.04 12.99
N ALA A 123 36.62 -25.74 12.88
CA ALA A 123 35.58 -26.19 13.81
C ALA A 123 34.23 -26.32 13.07
N SER A 124 33.49 -27.40 13.36
CA SER A 124 32.26 -27.84 12.66
C SER A 124 31.12 -26.81 12.64
N PRO A 125 30.29 -26.76 11.56
CA PRO A 125 29.23 -25.77 11.43
C PRO A 125 27.93 -26.24 12.09
N LEU A 126 27.48 -25.56 13.14
CA LEU A 126 26.08 -25.57 13.57
C LEU A 126 25.47 -24.17 13.36
N ASP A 127 24.63 -24.10 12.34
CA ASP A 127 23.52 -23.17 12.08
C ASP A 127 23.73 -21.65 12.17
N SER A 128 24.66 -21.16 11.35
CA SER A 128 24.58 -19.81 10.79
C SER A 128 24.54 -19.87 9.26
N ARG A 129 23.44 -20.35 8.67
CA ARG A 129 23.19 -20.07 7.25
C ARG A 129 22.80 -18.59 7.12
N PRO A 130 23.45 -17.81 6.23
CA PRO A 130 23.11 -16.41 6.03
C PRO A 130 21.66 -16.31 5.53
N MET A 131 20.87 -15.39 6.11
CA MET A 131 19.60 -14.94 5.53
C MET A 131 19.82 -14.65 4.05
N SER A 132 19.02 -15.26 3.19
CA SER A 132 19.27 -15.29 1.74
C SER A 132 19.34 -13.87 1.18
N GLN A 133 20.46 -13.54 0.53
CA GLN A 133 20.51 -12.45 -0.44
C GLN A 133 19.31 -12.61 -1.40
N GLY A 134 18.41 -11.61 -1.43
CA GLY A 134 17.26 -11.58 -2.33
C GLY A 134 15.89 -11.98 -1.75
N ALA A 135 15.71 -12.12 -0.44
CA ALA A 135 14.36 -12.28 0.14
C ALA A 135 13.57 -10.96 0.05
N GLU A 136 12.34 -11.02 -0.47
CA GLU A 136 11.47 -9.84 -0.54
C GLU A 136 10.73 -9.60 0.78
N PRO A 137 10.56 -8.34 1.23
CA PRO A 137 9.81 -8.02 2.45
C PRO A 137 8.32 -8.35 2.38
N LEU A 138 7.72 -8.23 1.19
CA LEU A 138 6.30 -8.40 0.91
C LEU A 138 6.17 -9.29 -0.32
N VAL A 139 5.24 -10.23 -0.29
CA VAL A 139 5.08 -11.22 -1.36
C VAL A 139 3.60 -11.41 -1.67
N TRP A 140 3.26 -11.42 -2.95
CA TRP A 140 1.90 -11.74 -3.39
C TRP A 140 1.55 -13.21 -3.19
N VAL A 141 0.35 -13.44 -2.65
CA VAL A 141 -0.19 -14.76 -2.32
C VAL A 141 -1.63 -14.86 -2.79
N HIS A 142 -2.00 -16.03 -3.33
CA HIS A 142 -3.40 -16.39 -3.53
C HIS A 142 -3.93 -17.01 -2.24
N GLN A 143 -4.72 -16.23 -1.52
CA GLN A 143 -5.26 -16.60 -0.22
C GLN A 143 -6.56 -17.37 -0.38
N THR A 144 -6.69 -18.46 0.37
CA THR A 144 -7.97 -19.16 0.59
C THR A 144 -8.41 -18.98 2.04
N GLU A 145 -9.57 -18.37 2.25
CA GLU A 145 -10.20 -18.28 3.56
C GLU A 145 -11.40 -19.24 3.64
N LEU A 146 -11.41 -20.11 4.64
CA LEU A 146 -12.50 -21.03 4.93
C LEU A 146 -13.14 -20.69 6.28
N PHE A 147 -14.45 -20.83 6.37
CA PHE A 147 -15.23 -20.43 7.54
C PHE A 147 -16.03 -21.63 8.09
N GLU A 148 -15.85 -21.95 9.36
CA GLU A 148 -16.63 -22.99 10.05
C GLU A 148 -18.00 -22.48 10.53
N GLY A 149 -18.18 -21.15 10.64
CA GLY A 149 -19.43 -20.53 11.07
C GLY A 149 -20.03 -19.63 10.01
N HIS A 150 -21.35 -19.45 10.04
CA HIS A 150 -22.04 -18.49 9.19
C HIS A 150 -21.78 -17.06 9.65
N GLY A 151 -21.94 -16.10 8.74
CA GLY A 151 -21.96 -14.69 9.12
C GLY A 151 -23.29 -14.30 9.79
N LYS A 152 -23.40 -13.02 10.13
CA LYS A 152 -24.59 -12.46 10.80
C LYS A 152 -25.55 -11.90 9.76
N ASN A 153 -26.85 -11.86 10.10
CA ASN A 153 -27.89 -11.22 9.29
C ASN A 153 -27.99 -11.75 7.85
N GLY A 154 -27.75 -13.05 7.65
CA GLY A 154 -27.86 -13.69 6.34
C GLY A 154 -26.72 -13.37 5.36
N LYS A 155 -25.68 -12.67 5.80
CA LYS A 155 -24.44 -12.44 5.04
C LYS A 155 -23.40 -13.48 5.38
N GLU A 156 -22.56 -13.84 4.42
CA GLU A 156 -21.36 -14.63 4.70
C GLU A 156 -20.29 -13.78 5.41
N GLN A 157 -19.38 -14.42 6.16
CA GLN A 157 -18.40 -13.72 6.99
C GLN A 157 -17.42 -12.83 6.20
N TYR A 158 -17.23 -13.11 4.91
CA TYR A 158 -16.35 -12.35 4.03
C TYR A 158 -17.01 -11.10 3.43
N GLU A 159 -18.35 -10.99 3.43
CA GLU A 159 -19.07 -9.89 2.76
C GLU A 159 -18.81 -8.54 3.46
N GLY A 160 -18.39 -7.55 2.68
CA GLY A 160 -17.97 -6.23 3.16
C GLY A 160 -16.63 -6.19 3.89
N VAL A 161 -15.96 -7.34 4.05
CA VAL A 161 -14.71 -7.47 4.82
C VAL A 161 -13.56 -7.96 3.95
N LEU A 162 -13.80 -8.91 3.03
CA LEU A 162 -12.77 -9.49 2.16
C LEU A 162 -13.11 -9.37 0.67
N ASP A 163 -14.35 -9.05 0.32
CA ASP A 163 -14.85 -8.95 -1.06
C ASP A 163 -14.27 -7.78 -1.87
N TRP A 164 -13.43 -6.96 -1.25
CA TRP A 164 -12.71 -5.87 -1.89
C TRP A 164 -11.26 -6.21 -2.26
N TYR A 165 -10.75 -7.37 -1.84
CA TYR A 165 -9.42 -7.80 -2.28
C TYR A 165 -9.41 -8.09 -3.78
N PRO A 166 -8.27 -7.90 -4.47
CA PRO A 166 -8.13 -8.26 -5.87
C PRO A 166 -8.46 -9.73 -6.13
N ASP A 167 -9.05 -10.01 -7.29
CA ASP A 167 -9.37 -11.37 -7.75
C ASP A 167 -10.29 -12.15 -6.79
N PHE A 168 -11.12 -11.46 -6.00
CA PHE A 168 -12.01 -12.09 -5.04
C PHE A 168 -13.04 -13.01 -5.71
N GLN A 169 -13.17 -14.22 -5.17
CA GLN A 169 -14.15 -15.22 -5.60
C GLN A 169 -14.71 -15.97 -4.39
N ALA A 170 -16.04 -16.07 -4.31
CA ALA A 170 -16.68 -16.95 -3.33
C ALA A 170 -16.55 -18.42 -3.77
N THR A 171 -16.21 -19.30 -2.84
CA THR A 171 -16.11 -20.74 -3.10
C THR A 171 -17.50 -21.34 -3.23
N PRO A 172 -17.83 -22.05 -4.33
CA PRO A 172 -19.11 -22.71 -4.48
C PRO A 172 -19.37 -23.71 -3.34
N LYS A 173 -20.61 -23.79 -2.85
CA LYS A 173 -20.98 -24.71 -1.75
C LYS A 173 -20.61 -26.17 -2.03
N SER A 174 -20.65 -26.60 -3.30
CA SER A 174 -20.26 -27.94 -3.73
C SER A 174 -18.76 -28.22 -3.65
N ALA A 175 -17.93 -27.19 -3.54
CA ALA A 175 -16.47 -27.28 -3.46
C ALA A 175 -15.95 -27.09 -2.02
N LEU A 176 -16.83 -26.86 -1.05
CA LEU A 176 -16.43 -26.68 0.35
C LEU A 176 -16.08 -28.02 1.02
N PRO A 177 -14.97 -28.07 1.78
CA PRO A 177 -14.65 -29.24 2.60
C PRO A 177 -15.71 -29.50 3.68
N ASN A 178 -15.78 -30.74 4.16
CA ASN A 178 -16.65 -31.11 5.29
C ASN A 178 -16.38 -30.24 6.52
N GLY A 179 -17.44 -29.68 7.12
CA GLY A 179 -17.36 -28.80 8.29
C GLY A 179 -17.09 -27.33 7.97
N ILE A 180 -16.91 -26.97 6.70
CA ILE A 180 -16.82 -25.59 6.22
C ILE A 180 -18.17 -25.16 5.66
N VAL A 181 -18.66 -24.00 6.09
CA VAL A 181 -19.97 -23.48 5.69
C VAL A 181 -19.90 -22.36 4.64
N ALA A 182 -18.75 -21.69 4.56
CA ALA A 182 -18.46 -20.68 3.54
C ALA A 182 -16.95 -20.67 3.24
N GLY A 183 -16.58 -20.18 2.07
CA GLY A 183 -15.19 -19.98 1.70
C GLY A 183 -15.05 -18.93 0.61
N CYS A 184 -13.85 -18.37 0.49
CA CYS A 184 -13.49 -17.48 -0.61
C CYS A 184 -12.00 -17.58 -0.93
N THR A 185 -11.65 -17.13 -2.13
CA THR A 185 -10.27 -16.92 -2.55
C THR A 185 -10.07 -15.49 -3.04
N PHE A 186 -8.86 -14.96 -2.91
CA PHE A 186 -8.48 -13.62 -3.36
C PHE A 186 -6.96 -13.48 -3.37
N SER A 187 -6.45 -12.45 -4.03
CA SER A 187 -5.03 -12.10 -3.97
C SER A 187 -4.75 -11.09 -2.85
N THR A 188 -3.72 -11.39 -2.06
CA THR A 188 -3.26 -10.50 -0.99
C THR A 188 -1.73 -10.58 -0.80
N LEU A 189 -1.23 -9.95 0.26
CA LEU A 189 0.19 -9.86 0.60
C LEU A 189 0.51 -10.62 1.89
N ASP A 190 1.50 -11.49 1.81
CA ASP A 190 2.20 -12.03 2.97
C ASP A 190 3.46 -11.22 3.25
N ILE A 191 3.82 -11.16 4.53
CA ILE A 191 4.88 -10.29 5.05
C ILE A 191 6.01 -11.18 5.56
N ASN A 192 7.18 -11.05 4.93
CA ASN A 192 8.41 -11.62 5.49
C ASN A 192 8.88 -10.74 6.65
N VAL A 193 8.29 -10.97 7.83
CA VAL A 193 8.46 -10.14 9.04
C VAL A 193 9.93 -9.83 9.38
N PRO A 194 10.86 -10.82 9.41
CA PRO A 194 12.28 -10.53 9.65
C PRO A 194 12.90 -9.51 8.68
N VAL A 195 12.46 -9.52 7.41
CA VAL A 195 12.98 -8.62 6.37
C VAL A 195 12.25 -7.28 6.41
N TYR A 196 10.92 -7.29 6.41
CA TYR A 196 10.10 -6.07 6.37
C TYR A 196 10.27 -5.21 7.62
N HIS A 197 10.34 -5.83 8.81
CA HIS A 197 10.51 -5.09 10.06
C HIS A 197 11.88 -4.41 10.15
N GLY A 198 12.94 -5.10 9.69
CA GLY A 198 14.28 -4.52 9.56
C GLY A 198 14.33 -3.41 8.52
N TRP A 199 13.64 -3.57 7.39
CA TRP A 199 13.52 -2.54 6.36
C TRP A 199 12.84 -1.27 6.87
N LEU A 200 11.74 -1.38 7.64
CA LEU A 200 11.06 -0.21 8.22
C LEU A 200 12.02 0.63 9.08
N LEU A 201 12.79 -0.01 9.97
CA LEU A 201 13.79 0.68 10.78
C LEU A 201 14.88 1.31 9.92
N ARG A 202 15.44 0.56 8.98
CA ARG A 202 16.49 1.06 8.07
C ARG A 202 16.01 2.29 7.31
N ARG A 203 14.82 2.22 6.70
CA ARG A 203 14.22 3.31 5.93
C ARG A 203 14.01 4.55 6.80
N MET A 204 13.56 4.37 8.04
CA MET A 204 13.38 5.48 8.99
C MET A 204 14.71 6.19 9.27
N LEU A 205 15.79 5.43 9.46
CA LEU A 205 17.13 5.99 9.67
C LEU A 205 17.66 6.69 8.41
N GLU A 206 17.41 6.13 7.22
CA GLU A 206 17.78 6.73 5.92
C GLU A 206 17.07 8.06 5.67
N LEU A 207 15.83 8.22 6.16
CA LEU A 207 15.09 9.48 6.14
C LEU A 207 15.51 10.46 7.24
N GLY A 208 16.58 10.15 7.99
CA GLY A 208 17.16 11.04 9.00
C GLY A 208 16.54 10.92 10.39
N GLY A 209 15.62 9.98 10.62
CA GLY A 209 15.13 9.63 11.95
C GLY A 209 16.22 9.02 12.84
N ARG A 210 15.96 8.98 14.15
CA ARG A 210 16.87 8.31 15.11
C ARG A 210 16.11 7.37 16.04
N VAL A 211 16.85 6.45 16.65
CA VAL A 211 16.34 5.58 17.73
C VAL A 211 17.16 5.78 18.99
N SER A 212 16.50 5.99 20.11
CA SER A 212 17.09 5.93 21.45
C SER A 212 16.73 4.58 22.08
N ILE A 213 17.72 3.71 22.24
CA ILE A 213 17.52 2.36 22.76
C ILE A 213 17.61 2.40 24.29
N GLY A 214 16.48 2.12 24.93
CA GLY A 214 16.34 2.16 26.39
C GLY A 214 14.93 1.80 26.84
N GLU A 215 14.79 1.49 28.13
CA GLU A 215 13.49 1.23 28.76
C GLU A 215 12.91 2.54 29.32
N ALA A 216 11.74 2.94 28.82
CA ALA A 216 10.98 4.05 29.40
C ALA A 216 9.94 3.51 30.39
N ARG A 217 9.99 3.94 31.65
CA ARG A 217 9.07 3.49 32.71
C ARG A 217 7.87 4.40 32.87
N SER A 218 7.97 5.65 32.40
CA SER A 218 6.89 6.64 32.39
C SER A 218 6.80 7.38 31.06
N LEU A 219 5.70 8.10 30.83
CA LEU A 219 5.62 9.04 29.69
C LEU A 219 6.67 10.16 29.79
N ALA A 220 6.95 10.67 31.00
CA ALA A 220 8.00 11.66 31.23
C ALA A 220 9.40 11.12 30.89
N ASP A 221 9.68 9.86 31.23
CA ASP A 221 10.95 9.18 30.88
C ASP A 221 11.09 9.06 29.35
N ALA A 222 10.01 8.71 28.66
CA ALA A 222 9.99 8.61 27.20
C ALA A 222 10.27 9.97 26.56
N ILE A 223 9.64 11.05 27.05
CA ILE A 223 9.88 12.43 26.59
C ILE A 223 11.32 12.86 26.84
N SER A 224 11.84 12.59 28.03
CA SER A 224 13.22 12.93 28.42
C SER A 224 14.25 12.17 27.58
N THR A 225 14.00 10.89 27.30
CA THR A 225 14.86 10.02 26.48
C THR A 225 14.80 10.39 25.00
N ALA A 226 13.65 10.87 24.53
CA ALA A 226 13.49 11.36 23.16
C ALA A 226 14.08 12.76 22.94
N THR A 227 14.18 13.59 23.98
CA THR A 227 14.70 14.97 23.91
C THR A 227 16.22 15.01 23.76
N CYS A 228 16.73 15.80 22.81
CA CYS A 228 18.18 16.05 22.66
C CYS A 228 18.74 16.85 23.84
N GLY A 229 19.96 16.51 24.29
CA GLY A 229 20.69 17.30 25.30
C GLY A 229 20.36 16.96 26.77
N SER A 230 19.49 15.99 27.04
CA SER A 230 19.31 15.48 28.41
C SER A 230 20.52 14.62 28.80
N SER A 231 21.21 15.00 29.87
CA SER A 231 22.38 14.30 30.43
C SER A 231 22.04 12.95 31.10
N SER A 232 20.77 12.52 31.03
CA SER A 232 20.22 11.34 31.69
C SER A 232 20.10 10.10 30.81
N ALA A 233 20.30 10.20 29.48
CA ALA A 233 20.13 9.05 28.59
C ALA A 233 21.40 8.19 28.51
N GLY A 234 21.61 7.29 29.46
CA GLY A 234 22.61 6.21 29.38
C GLY A 234 22.31 5.13 28.32
N GLY A 235 21.52 5.45 27.29
CA GLY A 235 21.03 4.54 26.26
C GLY A 235 21.83 4.64 24.95
N ARG A 236 21.81 3.57 24.15
CA ARG A 236 22.48 3.53 22.84
C ARG A 236 21.62 4.24 21.80
N VAL A 237 22.17 5.22 21.10
CA VAL A 237 21.47 5.97 20.02
C VAL A 237 21.87 5.42 18.65
N LEU A 238 20.89 5.22 17.77
CA LEU A 238 21.08 4.89 16.35
C LEU A 238 20.64 6.07 15.48
N SER A 239 21.50 6.54 14.60
CA SER A 239 21.20 7.59 13.61
C SER A 239 22.19 7.51 12.45
N LEU A 240 21.72 7.71 11.22
CA LEU A 240 22.58 7.86 10.04
C LEU A 240 22.94 9.33 9.74
N ALA A 241 22.32 10.28 10.44
CA ALA A 241 22.61 11.71 10.30
C ALA A 241 22.84 12.40 11.66
N PRO A 242 23.85 12.01 12.47
CA PRO A 242 24.05 12.53 13.83
C PRO A 242 24.19 14.07 13.92
N SER A 243 24.77 14.70 12.89
CA SER A 243 24.97 16.16 12.84
C SER A 243 23.66 16.95 12.80
N LYS A 244 22.60 16.42 12.16
CA LYS A 244 21.26 17.07 12.08
C LYS A 244 20.69 17.32 13.47
N TRP A 245 21.01 16.46 14.43
CA TRP A 245 20.40 16.43 15.76
C TRP A 245 20.91 17.50 16.73
N GLN A 246 21.91 18.28 16.35
CA GLN A 246 22.40 19.42 17.16
C GLN A 246 21.35 20.54 17.30
N ALA A 247 20.45 20.67 16.32
CA ALA A 247 19.40 21.69 16.30
C ALA A 247 18.07 21.21 16.91
N ALA A 248 17.94 19.93 17.26
CA ALA A 248 16.70 19.38 17.80
C ALA A 248 16.51 19.79 19.27
N GLY A 249 15.32 20.31 19.58
CA GLY A 249 14.94 20.74 20.93
C GLY A 249 14.18 19.68 21.72
N LYS A 250 13.34 20.16 22.65
CA LYS A 250 12.37 19.34 23.38
C LYS A 250 11.36 18.70 22.42
N VAL A 251 10.86 17.52 22.78
CA VAL A 251 9.76 16.87 22.05
C VAL A 251 8.46 17.66 22.19
N ASP A 252 7.87 18.02 21.06
CA ASP A 252 6.58 18.74 20.95
C ASP A 252 5.40 17.79 21.12
N ALA A 253 5.50 16.58 20.58
CA ALA A 253 4.48 15.53 20.68
C ALA A 253 5.10 14.14 20.86
N LEU A 254 4.47 13.29 21.67
CA LEU A 254 4.82 11.88 21.85
C LEU A 254 3.67 10.99 21.39
N ILE A 255 3.93 10.14 20.39
CA ILE A 255 3.04 9.04 20.01
C ILE A 255 3.40 7.80 20.82
N VAL A 256 2.42 7.23 21.50
CA VAL A 256 2.59 6.15 22.48
C VAL A 256 2.12 4.83 21.87
N SER A 257 3.07 4.03 21.38
CA SER A 257 2.83 2.73 20.72
C SER A 257 3.56 1.54 21.38
N PRO A 258 3.49 1.36 22.73
CA PRO A 258 4.33 0.40 23.46
C PRO A 258 3.84 -1.05 23.40
N GLY A 259 2.73 -1.34 22.70
CA GLY A 259 2.12 -2.67 22.70
C GLY A 259 1.70 -3.11 24.09
N LEU A 260 2.15 -4.28 24.56
CA LEU A 260 1.88 -4.78 25.92
C LEU A 260 2.48 -3.89 27.02
N GLY A 261 3.49 -3.08 26.69
CA GLY A 261 4.09 -2.12 27.63
C GLY A 261 3.09 -1.09 28.16
N ALA A 262 1.99 -0.82 27.44
CA ALA A 262 0.95 0.11 27.87
C ALA A 262 0.35 -0.22 29.25
N ARG A 263 0.39 -1.49 29.68
CA ARG A 263 -0.06 -1.90 31.02
C ARG A 263 0.81 -1.36 32.16
N LYS A 264 2.09 -1.07 31.89
CA LYS A 264 3.11 -0.84 32.93
C LYS A 264 3.75 0.54 32.88
N ILE A 265 3.61 1.26 31.77
CA ILE A 265 4.16 2.61 31.63
C ILE A 265 3.34 3.56 32.50
N ILE A 266 4.00 4.22 33.45
CA ILE A 266 3.40 5.23 34.33
C ILE A 266 2.89 6.40 33.48
N GLY A 267 1.63 6.78 33.69
CA GLY A 267 0.91 7.73 32.84
C GLY A 267 0.12 7.07 31.70
N VAL A 268 0.21 5.74 31.54
CA VAL A 268 -0.66 4.94 30.65
C VAL A 268 -1.47 3.92 31.45
N GLU A 269 -0.79 3.00 32.14
CA GLU A 269 -1.35 2.00 33.07
C GLU A 269 -2.68 1.34 32.61
N ASP A 270 -2.76 1.00 31.32
CA ASP A 270 -4.00 0.52 30.70
C ASP A 270 -4.23 -0.97 31.00
N ASP A 271 -5.01 -1.24 32.05
CA ASP A 271 -5.35 -2.59 32.51
C ASP A 271 -6.21 -3.41 31.53
N LYS A 272 -6.77 -2.77 30.50
CA LYS A 272 -7.52 -3.43 29.42
C LYS A 272 -6.61 -4.12 28.42
N VAL A 273 -5.34 -3.73 28.34
CA VAL A 273 -4.35 -4.33 27.44
C VAL A 273 -3.99 -5.72 27.96
N HIS A 274 -4.06 -6.76 27.15
CA HIS A 274 -3.77 -8.13 27.56
C HIS A 274 -3.21 -8.96 26.40
N PRO A 275 -2.43 -10.02 26.68
CA PRO A 275 -1.84 -10.84 25.63
C PRO A 275 -2.87 -11.81 25.05
N HIS A 276 -2.84 -11.99 23.73
CA HIS A 276 -3.30 -13.22 23.10
C HIS A 276 -2.07 -14.02 22.68
N ARG A 277 -1.66 -15.01 23.47
CA ARG A 277 -0.50 -15.86 23.17
C ARG A 277 -0.73 -16.61 21.87
N GLY A 278 0.24 -16.49 20.97
CA GLY A 278 0.28 -17.17 19.68
C GLY A 278 1.54 -17.99 19.53
N GLN A 279 1.36 -19.29 19.36
CA GLN A 279 2.42 -20.21 18.96
C GLN A 279 2.29 -20.51 17.47
N VAL A 280 3.41 -20.48 16.77
CA VAL A 280 3.52 -20.83 15.36
C VAL A 280 4.76 -21.69 15.13
N VAL A 281 4.76 -22.46 14.05
CA VAL A 281 5.88 -23.30 13.61
C VAL A 281 6.37 -22.78 12.27
N VAL A 282 7.68 -22.56 12.17
CA VAL A 282 8.34 -22.17 10.93
C VAL A 282 8.79 -23.45 10.22
N VAL A 283 8.28 -23.67 9.01
CA VAL A 283 8.63 -24.82 8.17
C VAL A 283 9.53 -24.35 7.03
N HIS A 284 10.59 -25.11 6.76
CA HIS A 284 11.39 -24.98 5.55
C HIS A 284 10.69 -25.69 4.41
N ALA A 285 10.30 -24.93 3.39
CA ALA A 285 9.68 -25.43 2.18
C ALA A 285 10.27 -24.67 0.99
N PRO A 286 11.49 -25.01 0.50
CA PRO A 286 12.16 -24.28 -0.57
C PRO A 286 11.37 -24.23 -1.89
N TRP A 287 10.39 -25.11 -2.09
CA TRP A 287 9.44 -25.06 -3.22
C TRP A 287 8.37 -23.95 -3.09
N PHE A 288 8.27 -23.29 -1.94
CA PHE A 288 7.50 -22.03 -1.75
C PHE A 288 8.38 -20.79 -1.94
N LYS A 289 9.54 -20.92 -2.59
CA LYS A 289 10.42 -19.79 -2.88
C LYS A 289 10.00 -19.09 -4.18
N VAL A 290 9.96 -17.77 -4.16
CA VAL A 290 9.71 -16.92 -5.33
C VAL A 290 11.04 -16.34 -5.83
N PRO A 291 11.32 -16.39 -7.15
CA PRO A 291 12.52 -15.77 -7.71
C PRO A 291 12.51 -14.24 -7.54
N PRO A 292 13.63 -13.61 -7.14
CA PRO A 292 13.72 -12.16 -6.90
C PRO A 292 13.41 -11.27 -8.12
N SER A 293 13.49 -11.82 -9.33
CA SER A 293 13.30 -11.13 -10.61
C SER A 293 11.92 -11.38 -11.25
N SER A 294 11.05 -12.15 -10.62
CA SER A 294 9.70 -12.34 -11.15
C SER A 294 8.87 -11.07 -10.89
N MET A 295 8.37 -10.44 -11.96
CA MET A 295 7.14 -9.64 -11.82
C MET A 295 6.11 -10.59 -11.22
N GLN A 296 5.83 -10.47 -9.93
CA GLN A 296 5.13 -11.51 -9.18
C GLN A 296 3.73 -11.67 -9.78
N ALA A 297 3.47 -12.82 -10.39
CA ALA A 297 2.10 -13.22 -10.67
C ALA A 297 1.41 -13.36 -9.32
N ARG A 298 0.28 -12.67 -9.13
CA ARG A 298 -0.45 -12.59 -7.86
C ARG A 298 -0.89 -13.96 -7.31
N HIS A 299 -0.69 -15.03 -8.08
CA HIS A 299 -1.12 -16.41 -7.78
C HIS A 299 0.03 -17.42 -7.65
N THR A 300 1.26 -16.97 -7.41
CA THR A 300 2.43 -17.87 -7.39
C THR A 300 2.52 -18.72 -6.12
N LEU A 301 2.12 -18.16 -4.97
CA LEU A 301 2.15 -18.86 -3.68
C LEU A 301 0.73 -19.03 -3.12
N PRO A 302 0.40 -20.20 -2.56
CA PRO A 302 -0.89 -20.43 -1.94
C PRO A 302 -0.85 -20.15 -0.42
N GLY A 303 -1.75 -19.28 0.04
CA GLY A 303 -1.97 -18.99 1.45
C GLY A 303 -3.32 -19.55 1.90
N TYR A 304 -3.43 -19.93 3.17
CA TYR A 304 -4.64 -20.56 3.69
C TYR A 304 -4.95 -20.09 5.10
N SER A 305 -6.23 -19.88 5.42
CA SER A 305 -6.69 -19.84 6.81
C SER A 305 -8.06 -20.49 7.00
N ILE A 306 -8.30 -20.95 8.23
CA ILE A 306 -9.62 -21.36 8.71
C ILE A 306 -10.02 -20.44 9.86
N VAL A 307 -11.17 -19.79 9.69
CA VAL A 307 -11.86 -19.02 10.74
C VAL A 307 -12.81 -19.95 11.49
N ARG A 308 -12.59 -20.06 12.81
CA ARG A 308 -13.41 -20.92 13.68
C ARG A 308 -14.83 -20.37 13.84
N ALA A 309 -15.78 -21.25 14.16
CA ALA A 309 -17.16 -20.84 14.45
C ALA A 309 -17.26 -19.85 15.63
N GLN A 310 -16.43 -20.03 16.67
CA GLN A 310 -16.32 -19.06 17.78
C GLN A 310 -15.50 -17.79 17.45
N GLY A 311 -15.05 -17.64 16.20
CA GLY A 311 -14.18 -16.58 15.73
C GLY A 311 -12.69 -16.84 15.97
N GLY A 312 -11.87 -16.14 15.18
CA GLY A 312 -10.41 -16.24 15.21
C GLY A 312 -9.83 -17.26 14.22
N ARG A 313 -8.59 -17.01 13.81
CA ARG A 313 -7.80 -17.86 12.90
C ARG A 313 -6.78 -18.65 13.69
N GLU A 314 -7.02 -19.95 13.86
CA GLU A 314 -6.11 -20.86 14.58
C GLU A 314 -5.49 -21.93 13.67
N THR A 315 -5.89 -21.99 12.41
CA THR A 315 -5.20 -22.77 11.39
C THR A 315 -4.91 -21.80 10.24
N TYR A 316 -3.65 -21.51 9.99
CA TYR A 316 -3.22 -20.64 8.91
C TYR A 316 -1.83 -21.00 8.42
N ILE A 317 -1.60 -20.74 7.14
CA ILE A 317 -0.37 -21.06 6.41
C ILE A 317 0.01 -19.81 5.62
N ILE A 318 1.17 -19.24 5.95
CA ILE A 318 1.62 -17.94 5.46
C ILE A 318 3.03 -18.11 4.85
N PRO A 319 3.14 -18.29 3.53
CA PRO A 319 4.42 -18.31 2.83
C PRO A 319 5.15 -16.96 2.88
N ARG A 320 6.45 -16.97 3.18
CA ARG A 320 7.28 -15.76 3.17
C ARG A 320 8.01 -15.48 1.85
N GLY A 321 7.84 -16.38 0.86
CA GLY A 321 8.47 -16.30 -0.46
C GLY A 321 9.97 -16.55 -0.50
N ASP A 322 10.66 -16.73 0.63
CA ASP A 322 12.08 -17.09 0.72
C ASP A 322 12.33 -18.60 0.87
N GLY A 323 11.26 -19.40 0.80
CA GLY A 323 11.30 -20.84 1.08
C GLY A 323 11.04 -21.18 2.55
N THR A 324 10.57 -20.23 3.36
CA THR A 324 10.01 -20.48 4.68
C THR A 324 8.50 -20.22 4.72
N VAL A 325 7.78 -21.00 5.51
CA VAL A 325 6.33 -20.91 5.66
C VAL A 325 5.98 -20.91 7.15
N ILE A 326 5.08 -20.01 7.55
CA ILE A 326 4.54 -19.98 8.90
C ILE A 326 3.28 -20.83 8.96
N CYS A 327 3.35 -21.90 9.75
CA CYS A 327 2.22 -22.74 10.11
C CYS A 327 1.73 -22.31 11.48
N GLY A 328 0.52 -21.78 11.56
CA GLY A 328 -0.09 -21.39 12.82
C GLY A 328 -1.47 -22.02 13.02
N GLY A 329 -2.03 -21.92 14.21
CA GLY A 329 -1.42 -21.36 15.40
C GLY A 329 -2.29 -21.53 16.63
N THR A 330 -2.13 -20.63 17.60
CA THR A 330 -2.99 -20.52 18.78
C THR A 330 -3.40 -19.07 19.05
N ARG A 331 -4.50 -18.92 19.80
CA ARG A 331 -4.96 -17.65 20.33
C ARG A 331 -5.42 -17.82 21.79
N LEU A 332 -4.47 -17.93 22.72
CA LEU A 332 -4.77 -18.10 24.13
C LEU A 332 -4.85 -16.72 24.82
N VAL A 333 -6.06 -16.30 25.15
CA VAL A 333 -6.33 -15.01 25.81
C VAL A 333 -5.77 -15.01 27.23
N ASN A 334 -5.14 -13.91 27.66
CA ASN A 334 -4.54 -13.73 28.99
C ASN A 334 -3.43 -14.73 29.36
N ASN A 335 -2.90 -15.47 28.39
CA ASN A 335 -1.75 -16.34 28.63
C ASN A 335 -0.45 -15.56 28.38
N TRP A 336 0.42 -15.52 29.40
CA TRP A 336 1.69 -14.80 29.37
C TRP A 336 2.91 -15.69 29.14
N SER A 337 2.71 -17.01 28.95
CA SER A 337 3.83 -17.93 28.81
C SER A 337 4.60 -17.68 27.50
N PRO A 338 5.92 -17.40 27.58
CA PRO A 338 6.76 -17.25 26.40
C PRO A 338 7.24 -18.60 25.85
N GLN A 339 6.99 -19.71 26.56
CA GLN A 339 7.55 -21.02 26.23
C GLN A 339 6.68 -21.75 25.21
N PRO A 340 7.27 -22.41 24.20
CA PRO A 340 6.52 -23.28 23.29
C PRO A 340 5.99 -24.52 24.02
N ASP A 341 4.89 -25.06 23.51
CA ASP A 341 4.26 -26.29 23.98
C ASP A 341 4.31 -27.37 22.88
N GLU A 342 4.81 -28.56 23.20
CA GLU A 342 5.09 -29.62 22.21
C GLU A 342 3.81 -30.24 21.63
N ASP A 343 2.79 -30.46 22.47
CA ASP A 343 1.49 -30.97 22.03
C ASP A 343 0.81 -29.97 21.08
N THR A 344 0.86 -28.68 21.43
CA THR A 344 0.41 -27.59 20.57
C THR A 344 1.17 -27.55 19.24
N THR A 345 2.48 -27.78 19.26
CA THR A 345 3.31 -27.83 18.04
C THR A 345 2.84 -28.95 17.12
N SER A 346 2.68 -30.15 17.66
CA SER A 346 2.19 -31.32 16.93
C SER A 346 0.79 -31.07 16.36
N ALA A 347 -0.11 -30.48 17.14
CA ALA A 347 -1.46 -30.16 16.72
C ALA A 347 -1.51 -29.10 15.61
N ILE A 348 -0.65 -28.07 15.65
CA ILE A 348 -0.54 -27.06 14.58
C ILE A 348 -0.11 -27.73 13.28
N LEU A 349 0.98 -28.51 13.32
CA LEU A 349 1.51 -29.18 12.13
C LEU A 349 0.49 -30.15 11.53
N GLN A 350 -0.23 -30.91 12.35
CA GLN A 350 -1.26 -31.82 11.88
C GLN A 350 -2.39 -31.09 11.15
N ARG A 351 -2.89 -29.97 11.69
CA ARG A 351 -3.96 -29.19 11.05
C ARG A 351 -3.49 -28.53 9.76
N CYS A 352 -2.29 -27.95 9.76
CA CYS A 352 -1.72 -27.30 8.57
C CYS A 352 -1.46 -28.33 7.46
N LEU A 353 -0.90 -29.50 7.79
CA LEU A 353 -0.62 -30.54 6.79
C LEU A 353 -1.90 -31.13 6.17
N ARG A 354 -2.97 -31.26 6.97
CA ARG A 354 -4.29 -31.66 6.45
C ARG A 354 -4.86 -30.64 5.47
N LEU A 355 -4.67 -29.35 5.73
CA LEU A 355 -5.16 -28.27 4.89
C LEU A 355 -4.31 -28.09 3.62
N ALA A 356 -2.99 -28.24 3.75
CA ALA A 356 -2.03 -28.08 2.67
C ALA A 356 -1.01 -29.24 2.67
N PRO A 357 -1.33 -30.39 2.06
CA PRO A 357 -0.44 -31.54 1.99
C PRO A 357 0.90 -31.24 1.28
N HIS A 358 0.91 -30.24 0.40
CA HIS A 358 2.08 -29.75 -0.33
C HIS A 358 3.09 -28.98 0.55
N LEU A 359 2.82 -28.83 1.85
CA LEU A 359 3.82 -28.40 2.84
C LEU A 359 4.88 -29.48 3.11
N ALA A 360 4.56 -30.75 2.87
CA ALA A 360 5.51 -31.83 3.07
C ALA A 360 6.61 -31.83 2.04
N ASN A 361 7.80 -32.27 2.46
CA ASN A 361 8.95 -32.37 1.60
C ASN A 361 8.69 -33.36 0.46
N PRO A 362 8.66 -32.92 -0.81
CA PRO A 362 8.39 -33.79 -1.94
C PRO A 362 9.38 -34.95 -2.05
N ALA A 363 10.63 -34.76 -1.59
CA ALA A 363 11.64 -35.82 -1.58
C ALA A 363 11.39 -36.90 -0.52
N LYS A 364 10.52 -36.63 0.47
CA LYS A 364 10.11 -37.58 1.52
C LYS A 364 8.75 -38.24 1.24
N CYS A 365 8.03 -37.76 0.22
CA CYS A 365 6.67 -38.20 -0.09
C CYS A 365 6.62 -39.07 -1.33
N THR A 366 5.70 -40.03 -1.37
CA THR A 366 5.36 -40.79 -2.59
C THR A 366 3.89 -40.57 -2.96
N PRO A 367 3.48 -40.71 -4.23
CA PRO A 367 2.07 -40.59 -4.63
C PRO A 367 1.13 -41.60 -3.96
N LEU A 368 1.67 -42.64 -3.30
CA LEU A 368 0.91 -43.74 -2.70
C LEU A 368 0.75 -43.59 -1.18
N THR A 369 1.33 -42.56 -0.57
CA THR A 369 1.37 -42.39 0.88
C THR A 369 0.93 -40.99 1.26
N GLU A 370 -0.02 -40.88 2.19
CA GLU A 370 -0.41 -39.59 2.75
C GLU A 370 0.76 -38.94 3.51
N PRO A 371 0.98 -37.62 3.35
CA PRO A 371 2.02 -36.91 4.09
C PRO A 371 1.83 -36.96 5.61
N ARG A 372 2.94 -37.06 6.35
CA ARG A 372 2.97 -37.08 7.82
C ARG A 372 3.78 -35.89 8.36
N ILE A 373 3.63 -35.61 9.66
CA ILE A 373 4.37 -34.54 10.34
C ILE A 373 5.89 -34.73 10.21
N SER A 374 6.38 -35.98 10.23
CA SER A 374 7.80 -36.31 10.03
C SER A 374 8.36 -35.91 8.65
N ASP A 375 7.46 -35.66 7.69
CA ASP A 375 7.82 -35.31 6.32
C ASP A 375 7.95 -33.78 6.15
N LEU A 376 7.66 -33.00 7.22
CA LEU A 376 7.88 -31.55 7.29
C LEU A 376 9.30 -31.24 7.82
N ASP A 377 9.94 -30.22 7.26
CA ASP A 377 11.24 -29.73 7.74
C ASP A 377 11.05 -28.55 8.69
N VAL A 378 10.88 -28.82 9.99
CA VAL A 378 10.67 -27.77 11.01
C VAL A 378 11.97 -27.01 11.31
N LEU A 379 11.95 -25.69 11.17
CA LEU A 379 13.08 -24.81 11.47
C LEU A 379 13.02 -24.23 12.89
N ALA A 380 11.84 -23.81 13.33
CA ALA A 380 11.67 -23.14 14.61
C ALA A 380 10.24 -23.23 15.13
N VAL A 381 10.08 -23.13 16.45
CA VAL A 381 8.80 -22.89 17.11
C VAL A 381 8.86 -21.53 17.79
N ASN A 382 7.93 -20.65 17.43
CA ASN A 382 7.90 -19.26 17.87
C ASN A 382 6.67 -19.01 18.73
N VAL A 383 6.84 -18.22 19.80
CA VAL A 383 5.75 -17.78 20.67
C VAL A 383 5.81 -16.27 20.81
N GLY A 384 4.73 -15.61 20.41
CA GLY A 384 4.54 -14.17 20.56
C GLY A 384 3.31 -13.84 21.39
N LEU A 385 3.37 -12.73 22.12
CA LEU A 385 2.25 -12.24 22.92
C LEU A 385 1.60 -11.04 22.21
N ARG A 386 0.51 -11.29 21.49
CA ARG A 386 -0.20 -10.25 20.71
C ARG A 386 -0.82 -9.20 21.66
N PRO A 387 -0.56 -7.89 21.47
CA PRO A 387 -1.00 -6.84 22.38
C PRO A 387 -2.47 -6.46 22.15
N ALA A 388 -3.39 -7.31 22.56
CA ALA A 388 -4.82 -7.05 22.46
C ALA A 388 -5.27 -6.07 23.55
N ARG A 389 -6.46 -5.46 23.37
CA ARG A 389 -7.05 -4.57 24.35
C ARG A 389 -8.55 -4.78 24.44
N THR A 390 -9.08 -4.94 25.64
CA THR A 390 -10.53 -4.98 25.87
C THR A 390 -11.14 -3.64 25.48
N GLY A 391 -12.16 -3.66 24.62
CA GLY A 391 -12.73 -2.43 24.04
C GLY A 391 -12.04 -1.96 22.77
N GLY A 392 -11.07 -2.73 22.22
CA GLY A 392 -10.43 -2.44 20.94
C GLY A 392 -9.23 -1.49 21.03
N VAL A 393 -8.78 -1.07 19.85
CA VAL A 393 -7.64 -0.17 19.65
C VAL A 393 -7.85 1.14 20.44
N ARG A 394 -6.77 1.67 21.01
CA ARG A 394 -6.73 3.02 21.56
C ARG A 394 -5.92 3.90 20.62
N LEU A 395 -6.64 4.75 19.89
CA LEU A 395 -6.09 5.73 18.95
C LEU A 395 -6.76 7.08 19.18
N GLU A 396 -6.18 7.90 20.06
CA GLU A 396 -6.81 9.13 20.56
C GLU A 396 -5.79 10.07 21.21
N HIS A 397 -6.20 11.31 21.45
CA HIS A 397 -5.46 12.24 22.28
C HIS A 397 -5.44 11.83 23.75
N GLY A 398 -4.26 11.92 24.36
CA GLY A 398 -4.07 11.81 25.80
C GLY A 398 -3.92 13.18 26.46
N PRO A 399 -3.89 13.22 27.81
CA PRO A 399 -3.50 14.43 28.52
C PRO A 399 -2.05 14.79 28.21
N ASP A 400 -1.78 16.10 28.03
CA ASP A 400 -0.43 16.61 27.84
C ASP A 400 0.45 16.29 29.05
N VAL A 401 1.72 15.99 28.80
CA VAL A 401 2.72 15.73 29.85
C VAL A 401 3.85 16.74 29.69
N ASP A 402 4.07 17.57 30.70
CA ASP A 402 5.07 18.65 30.68
C ASP A 402 4.95 19.56 29.45
N GLY A 403 3.74 19.79 28.92
CA GLY A 403 3.52 20.59 27.70
C GLY A 403 3.82 19.88 26.38
N THR A 404 4.20 18.60 26.42
CA THR A 404 4.29 17.72 25.25
C THR A 404 2.93 17.09 24.98
N LYS A 405 2.47 17.16 23.72
CA LYS A 405 1.20 16.58 23.28
C LYS A 405 1.28 15.06 23.27
N ILE A 406 0.25 14.36 23.76
CA ILE A 406 0.23 12.90 23.81
C ILE A 406 -0.82 12.34 22.84
N VAL A 407 -0.42 11.34 22.04
CA VAL A 407 -1.32 10.54 21.19
C VAL A 407 -1.11 9.07 21.50
N PHE A 408 -2.15 8.36 21.92
CA PHE A 408 -2.10 6.91 22.11
C PHE A 408 -2.30 6.20 20.77
N ASN A 409 -1.55 5.14 20.50
CA ASN A 409 -1.68 4.33 19.29
C ASN A 409 -1.28 2.86 19.56
N TYR A 410 -2.14 2.11 20.26
CA TYR A 410 -1.87 0.71 20.64
C TYR A 410 -3.14 -0.14 20.81
N GLY A 411 -2.96 -1.45 21.06
CA GLY A 411 -4.08 -2.38 21.31
C GLY A 411 -4.54 -3.18 20.10
N TYR A 412 -3.71 -3.26 19.05
CA TYR A 412 -4.02 -3.92 17.77
C TYR A 412 -4.03 -5.45 17.79
N GLY A 413 -3.80 -6.11 18.92
CA GLY A 413 -3.90 -7.57 19.02
C GLY A 413 -3.14 -8.31 17.91
N GLY A 414 -3.87 -9.13 17.13
CA GLY A 414 -3.30 -9.92 16.03
C GLY A 414 -3.23 -9.21 14.67
N TRP A 415 -3.71 -7.97 14.58
CA TRP A 415 -3.87 -7.23 13.33
C TRP A 415 -2.92 -6.02 13.21
N GLY A 416 -1.84 -5.98 13.99
CA GLY A 416 -0.90 -4.85 13.98
C GLY A 416 -0.25 -4.58 12.62
N TYR A 417 0.05 -5.61 11.82
CA TYR A 417 0.61 -5.43 10.48
C TYR A 417 -0.43 -5.02 9.44
N GLN A 418 -1.63 -5.63 9.45
CA GLN A 418 -2.71 -5.29 8.50
C GLN A 418 -3.28 -3.87 8.73
N ALA A 419 -3.16 -3.32 9.93
CA ALA A 419 -3.65 -1.97 10.22
C ALA A 419 -2.54 -0.90 10.21
N SER A 420 -1.28 -1.28 9.97
CA SER A 420 -0.11 -0.47 10.39
C SER A 420 -0.04 0.92 9.76
N TRP A 421 -0.29 1.03 8.46
CA TRP A 421 -0.16 2.31 7.75
C TRP A 421 -1.41 3.18 7.90
N GLY A 422 -2.60 2.58 7.91
CA GLY A 422 -3.83 3.31 8.22
C GLY A 422 -3.82 3.90 9.63
N ALA A 423 -3.40 3.11 10.62
CA ALA A 423 -3.19 3.58 11.99
C ALA A 423 -2.13 4.68 12.10
N ALA A 424 -1.05 4.56 11.33
CA ALA A 424 0.03 5.55 11.29
C ALA A 424 -0.44 6.92 10.79
N LEU A 425 -1.23 6.94 9.71
CA LEU A 425 -1.78 8.18 9.14
C LEU A 425 -2.73 8.89 10.10
N ASP A 426 -3.62 8.14 10.76
CA ASP A 426 -4.54 8.72 11.74
C ASP A 426 -3.78 9.23 12.98
N ALA A 427 -2.77 8.50 13.46
CA ALA A 427 -1.93 8.97 14.57
C ALA A 427 -1.17 10.26 14.22
N LYS A 428 -0.64 10.35 12.99
CA LYS A 428 -0.01 11.56 12.47
C LYS A 428 -1.00 12.73 12.42
N GLN A 429 -2.20 12.52 11.88
CA GLN A 429 -3.24 13.55 11.81
C GLN A 429 -3.65 14.06 13.20
N LEU A 430 -3.76 13.16 14.18
CA LEU A 430 -3.98 13.56 15.57
C LEU A 430 -2.85 14.45 16.09
N VAL A 431 -1.58 14.06 15.89
CA VAL A 431 -0.44 14.90 16.29
C VAL A 431 -0.49 16.29 15.64
N GLU A 432 -0.80 16.38 14.35
CA GLU A 432 -0.92 17.65 13.64
C GLU A 432 -2.06 18.52 14.18
N ALA A 433 -3.21 17.92 14.48
CA ALA A 433 -4.34 18.61 15.10
C ALA A 433 -3.97 19.15 16.50
N ALA A 434 -3.31 18.34 17.33
CA ALA A 434 -2.87 18.79 18.65
C ALA A 434 -1.81 19.89 18.61
N LEU A 435 -0.91 19.87 17.63
CA LEU A 435 0.12 20.89 17.47
C LEU A 435 -0.40 22.19 16.83
N SER A 436 -1.48 22.13 16.06
CA SER A 436 -2.14 23.31 15.46
C SER A 436 -3.20 23.96 16.36
N GLY A 437 -3.63 23.30 17.44
CA GLY A 437 -4.68 23.80 18.33
C GLY A 437 -6.11 23.65 17.77
N SER A 438 -6.27 22.89 16.68
CA SER A 438 -7.57 22.65 16.04
C SER A 438 -8.24 21.40 16.63
N SER A 439 -9.47 21.51 17.12
CA SER A 439 -10.22 20.35 17.61
C SER A 439 -10.70 19.47 16.44
N VAL A 440 -10.35 18.18 16.45
CA VAL A 440 -10.92 17.19 15.52
C VAL A 440 -12.42 17.08 15.80
N ARG A 441 -13.27 17.55 14.86
CA ARG A 441 -14.72 17.34 14.94
C ARG A 441 -15.02 15.86 14.75
N ASN A 442 -15.55 15.21 15.78
CA ASN A 442 -16.15 13.87 15.67
C ASN A 442 -17.25 13.90 14.59
N SER A 443 -17.02 13.21 13.47
CA SER A 443 -18.04 13.00 12.46
C SER A 443 -19.17 12.14 13.06
N ARG A 444 -20.38 12.70 13.07
CA ARG A 444 -21.60 11.97 13.40
C ARG A 444 -21.83 10.92 12.30
N GLN A 445 -21.96 9.66 12.70
CA GLN A 445 -22.43 8.58 11.83
C GLN A 445 -23.78 8.96 11.19
N PRO A 446 -23.94 8.88 9.85
CA PRO A 446 -25.25 9.04 9.23
C PRO A 446 -26.12 7.82 9.50
N ASN A 447 -27.27 8.05 10.14
CA ASN A 447 -28.31 7.05 10.36
C ASN A 447 -28.95 6.65 9.03
N PHE A 448 -28.73 5.42 8.57
CA PHE A 448 -29.51 4.82 7.49
C PHE A 448 -30.79 4.20 8.05
N SER A 449 -31.88 4.97 8.10
CA SER A 449 -33.21 4.36 8.12
C SER A 449 -34.25 5.25 7.43
N LYS A 450 -35.02 4.61 6.55
CA LYS A 450 -36.28 5.03 5.91
C LYS A 450 -36.17 5.84 4.61
N PHE A 451 -36.15 5.12 3.49
CA PHE A 451 -36.83 5.56 2.27
C PHE A 451 -38.14 4.78 2.13
N THR A 452 -39.24 5.41 2.52
CA THR A 452 -40.59 5.11 2.04
C THR A 452 -41.28 6.45 1.79
N HIS A 453 -41.48 6.83 0.53
CA HIS A 453 -42.81 7.07 -0.06
C HIS A 453 -42.75 7.83 -1.40
N THR A 454 -43.52 7.30 -2.35
CA THR A 454 -44.48 7.97 -3.25
C THR A 454 -44.39 9.49 -3.44
N GLY A 455 -44.49 9.91 -4.69
CA GLY A 455 -44.33 11.29 -5.13
C GLY A 455 -45.52 12.21 -4.87
N SER A 456 -45.30 13.50 -5.13
CA SER A 456 -46.26 14.39 -5.79
C SER A 456 -45.63 15.77 -6.04
N ARG A 457 -45.62 16.12 -7.32
CA ARG A 457 -45.70 17.45 -7.96
C ARG A 457 -46.09 18.63 -7.05
N ARG A 458 -45.37 19.75 -7.17
CA ARG A 458 -45.95 21.11 -7.17
C ARG A 458 -45.10 22.12 -7.95
N GLN A 459 -45.80 23.00 -8.65
CA GLN A 459 -45.29 24.01 -9.59
C GLN A 459 -44.88 25.32 -8.90
N LYS A 460 -43.76 25.87 -9.42
CA LYS A 460 -43.40 27.26 -9.74
C LYS A 460 -44.12 28.44 -9.05
N THR A 461 -43.31 29.38 -8.56
CA THR A 461 -43.50 30.83 -8.76
C THR A 461 -42.17 31.53 -9.03
N LYS A 462 -42.13 32.31 -10.12
CA LYS A 462 -41.02 33.16 -10.58
C LYS A 462 -40.96 34.48 -9.80
N LYS A 463 -39.75 34.97 -9.51
CA LYS A 463 -39.42 36.41 -9.41
C LYS A 463 -38.09 36.66 -10.13
N THR A 464 -38.05 37.75 -10.87
CA THR A 464 -37.08 38.05 -11.94
C THR A 464 -36.10 39.12 -11.47
N THR A 465 -34.79 38.95 -11.71
CA THR A 465 -33.81 40.07 -11.76
C THR A 465 -32.56 39.69 -12.55
N MET A 466 -32.23 40.54 -13.53
CA MET A 466 -31.02 40.65 -14.40
C MET A 466 -30.60 39.43 -15.25
N PRO A 467 -30.17 39.63 -16.52
CA PRO A 467 -29.78 38.53 -17.40
C PRO A 467 -28.35 38.08 -17.05
N ASP A 468 -28.26 36.99 -16.29
CA ASP A 468 -26.99 36.39 -15.94
C ASP A 468 -26.47 35.52 -17.10
N GLN A 469 -25.40 36.00 -17.75
CA GLN A 469 -24.72 35.29 -18.84
C GLN A 469 -24.04 33.98 -18.39
N LEU A 470 -24.00 33.68 -17.08
CA LEU A 470 -23.51 32.40 -16.52
C LEU A 470 -24.50 31.23 -16.64
N SER A 471 -25.75 31.46 -17.07
CA SER A 471 -26.85 30.48 -17.00
C SER A 471 -27.08 29.58 -18.23
N GLN A 472 -26.11 29.45 -19.15
CA GLN A 472 -26.26 28.65 -20.39
C GLN A 472 -25.22 27.53 -20.61
N ARG A 473 -24.39 27.19 -19.63
CA ARG A 473 -23.44 26.08 -19.80
C ARG A 473 -24.17 24.73 -19.73
N PRO A 474 -23.99 23.81 -20.69
CA PRO A 474 -24.56 22.48 -20.61
C PRO A 474 -23.90 21.71 -19.46
N ASP A 475 -24.70 20.97 -18.71
CA ASP A 475 -24.21 20.09 -17.64
C ASP A 475 -23.21 19.07 -18.23
N PRO A 476 -21.98 18.95 -17.67
CA PRO A 476 -21.03 17.97 -18.15
C PRO A 476 -21.51 16.53 -17.92
N VAL A 477 -22.47 16.29 -17.02
CA VAL A 477 -23.00 14.97 -16.76
C VAL A 477 -24.36 14.81 -17.44
N THR A 478 -24.40 13.93 -18.43
CA THR A 478 -25.64 13.63 -19.17
C THR A 478 -26.52 12.65 -18.40
N SER A 479 -27.81 12.61 -18.73
CA SER A 479 -28.75 11.61 -18.18
C SER A 479 -28.42 10.15 -18.56
N PHE A 480 -27.44 9.93 -19.44
CA PHE A 480 -26.93 8.61 -19.79
C PHE A 480 -25.91 8.09 -18.76
N ALA A 481 -25.27 8.98 -18.00
CA ALA A 481 -24.29 8.61 -16.99
C ALA A 481 -24.90 7.73 -15.88
N LEU A 482 -24.08 6.86 -15.30
CA LEU A 482 -24.50 6.07 -14.13
C LEU A 482 -24.77 6.99 -12.94
N ASN A 483 -25.76 6.65 -12.12
CA ASN A 483 -26.00 7.37 -10.87
C ASN A 483 -25.00 6.90 -9.80
N THR A 484 -23.80 7.49 -9.79
CA THR A 484 -22.74 7.21 -8.82
C THR A 484 -22.28 8.50 -8.13
N PRO A 485 -21.62 8.43 -6.96
CA PRO A 485 -21.07 9.62 -6.30
C PRO A 485 -20.21 10.48 -7.24
N LEU A 486 -19.44 9.86 -8.15
CA LEU A 486 -18.63 10.55 -9.15
C LEU A 486 -19.47 11.47 -10.04
N PHE A 487 -20.44 10.90 -10.76
CA PHE A 487 -21.26 11.66 -11.70
C PHE A 487 -22.18 12.66 -10.97
N ASN A 488 -22.66 12.32 -9.77
CA ASN A 488 -23.45 13.25 -8.97
C ASN A 488 -22.63 14.46 -8.51
N LYS A 489 -21.36 14.27 -8.16
CA LYS A 489 -20.46 15.34 -7.70
C LYS A 489 -20.02 16.26 -8.85
N LEU A 490 -19.92 15.73 -10.07
CA LEU A 490 -19.60 16.51 -11.28
C LEU A 490 -20.82 17.19 -11.91
N GLY A 491 -22.05 16.74 -11.58
CA GLY A 491 -23.28 17.31 -12.10
C GLY A 491 -23.43 18.79 -11.72
N GLY A 492 -23.80 19.63 -12.69
CA GLY A 492 -23.96 21.07 -12.49
C GLY A 492 -22.65 21.86 -12.32
N ARG A 493 -21.48 21.22 -12.43
CA ARG A 493 -20.15 21.85 -12.35
C ARG A 493 -19.59 22.19 -13.73
N ARG A 494 -18.61 23.10 -13.82
CA ARG A 494 -17.83 23.35 -15.03
C ARG A 494 -16.61 22.43 -15.08
N VAL A 495 -16.73 21.35 -15.84
CA VAL A 495 -15.62 20.43 -16.12
C VAL A 495 -15.05 20.73 -17.50
N VAL A 496 -13.74 20.97 -17.58
CA VAL A 496 -13.01 21.28 -18.81
C VAL A 496 -12.08 20.12 -19.18
N LEU A 497 -12.10 19.71 -20.44
CA LEU A 497 -11.08 18.85 -21.04
C LEU A 497 -10.09 19.73 -21.81
N ALA A 498 -8.86 19.80 -21.31
CA ALA A 498 -7.76 20.56 -21.90
C ALA A 498 -7.10 19.82 -23.07
N SER A 499 -7.90 19.33 -24.03
CA SER A 499 -7.41 18.54 -25.16
C SER A 499 -8.25 18.73 -26.43
N SER A 500 -7.57 18.92 -27.56
CA SER A 500 -8.17 18.96 -28.89
C SER A 500 -8.46 17.57 -29.48
N SER A 501 -8.08 16.48 -28.80
CA SER A 501 -8.23 15.11 -29.32
C SER A 501 -9.71 14.69 -29.37
N PRO A 502 -10.32 14.46 -30.56
CA PRO A 502 -11.71 14.04 -30.66
C PRO A 502 -11.96 12.70 -29.96
N ARG A 503 -10.98 11.81 -29.97
CA ARG A 503 -11.06 10.48 -29.34
C ARG A 503 -11.25 10.57 -27.83
N ARG A 504 -10.56 11.50 -27.15
CA ARG A 504 -10.72 11.68 -25.70
C ARG A 504 -12.13 12.17 -25.36
N GLN A 505 -12.68 13.04 -26.20
CA GLN A 505 -14.05 13.53 -26.07
C GLN A 505 -15.05 12.39 -26.25
N GLU A 506 -14.87 11.55 -27.26
CA GLU A 506 -15.71 10.39 -27.52
C GLU A 506 -15.65 9.35 -26.39
N ILE A 507 -14.46 9.06 -25.86
CA ILE A 507 -14.27 8.13 -24.74
C ILE A 507 -15.02 8.63 -23.49
N LEU A 508 -14.86 9.90 -23.10
CA LEU A 508 -15.57 10.45 -21.95
C LEU A 508 -17.09 10.50 -22.20
N ALA A 509 -17.51 10.89 -23.40
CA ALA A 509 -18.92 10.92 -23.77
C ALA A 509 -19.57 9.54 -23.73
N SER A 510 -18.79 8.46 -23.96
CA SER A 510 -19.26 7.08 -23.91
C SER A 510 -19.69 6.61 -22.51
N ILE A 511 -19.29 7.34 -21.45
CA ILE A 511 -19.75 7.11 -20.07
C ILE A 511 -20.69 8.21 -19.57
N GLY A 512 -21.12 9.10 -20.47
CA GLY A 512 -22.04 10.19 -20.15
C GLY A 512 -21.39 11.43 -19.57
N LEU A 513 -20.05 11.55 -19.58
CA LEU A 513 -19.30 12.75 -19.21
C LEU A 513 -18.94 13.56 -20.47
N ARG A 514 -19.42 14.78 -20.59
CA ARG A 514 -19.21 15.70 -21.72
C ARG A 514 -18.62 17.02 -21.22
N PRO A 515 -17.31 17.06 -20.91
CA PRO A 515 -16.64 18.29 -20.50
C PRO A 515 -16.70 19.36 -21.59
N GLU A 516 -16.59 20.61 -21.19
CA GLU A 516 -16.26 21.71 -22.09
C GLU A 516 -14.88 21.50 -22.70
N ILE A 517 -14.74 21.71 -24.00
CA ILE A 517 -13.47 21.48 -24.71
C ILE A 517 -12.73 22.80 -24.84
N VAL A 518 -11.62 22.93 -24.11
CA VAL A 518 -10.74 24.09 -24.18
C VAL A 518 -9.32 23.63 -24.51
N PRO A 519 -8.92 23.60 -25.80
CA PRO A 519 -7.59 23.14 -26.17
C PRO A 519 -6.48 23.96 -25.49
N SER A 520 -5.45 23.27 -24.98
CA SER A 520 -4.25 23.91 -24.44
C SER A 520 -3.47 24.67 -25.50
N THR A 521 -2.82 25.78 -25.12
CA THR A 521 -1.84 26.51 -25.95
C THR A 521 -0.39 26.05 -25.73
N PHE A 522 -0.15 25.06 -24.86
CA PHE A 522 1.18 24.51 -24.60
C PHE A 522 1.60 23.54 -25.72
N GLU A 523 2.76 23.77 -26.33
CA GLU A 523 3.37 22.85 -27.28
C GLU A 523 3.94 21.63 -26.55
N GLU A 524 3.65 20.43 -27.04
CA GLU A 524 4.08 19.15 -26.42
C GLU A 524 5.55 18.85 -26.78
N ASP A 525 6.49 19.71 -26.38
CA ASP A 525 7.88 19.72 -26.87
C ASP A 525 8.95 19.56 -25.77
N LEU A 526 8.58 19.03 -24.60
CA LEU A 526 9.52 18.81 -23.49
C LEU A 526 10.75 17.99 -23.96
N PRO A 527 11.96 18.31 -23.49
CA PRO A 527 13.20 17.70 -23.96
C PRO A 527 13.26 16.21 -23.63
N LYS A 528 12.96 15.36 -24.62
CA LYS A 528 12.90 13.89 -24.50
C LYS A 528 14.15 13.26 -23.91
N SER A 529 15.32 13.89 -24.08
CA SER A 529 16.59 13.45 -23.49
C SER A 529 16.61 13.46 -21.96
N GLU A 530 15.70 14.19 -21.32
CA GLU A 530 15.53 14.21 -19.86
C GLU A 530 14.70 13.02 -19.35
N PHE A 531 14.05 12.28 -20.26
CA PHE A 531 13.13 11.19 -19.95
C PHE A 531 13.66 9.87 -20.52
N THR A 532 14.65 9.28 -19.84
CA THR A 532 15.24 7.97 -20.18
C THR A 532 15.01 6.94 -19.06
N GLY A 533 14.97 5.65 -19.37
CA GLY A 533 14.70 4.61 -18.37
C GLY A 533 13.31 4.75 -17.75
N GLU A 534 13.20 4.67 -16.42
CA GLU A 534 11.90 4.81 -15.72
C GLU A 534 11.29 6.22 -15.82
N ALA A 535 12.08 7.26 -16.14
CA ALA A 535 11.57 8.62 -16.26
C ALA A 535 10.66 8.82 -17.50
N VAL A 536 10.70 7.91 -18.48
CA VAL A 536 9.84 7.94 -19.68
C VAL A 536 8.34 7.98 -19.31
N TYR A 537 7.96 7.35 -18.19
CA TYR A 537 6.57 7.31 -17.72
C TYR A 537 6.08 8.65 -17.14
N GLU A 538 7.00 9.56 -16.80
CA GLU A 538 6.66 10.89 -16.27
C GLU A 538 6.42 11.92 -17.37
N TYR A 539 6.95 11.69 -18.59
CA TYR A 539 6.80 12.60 -19.73
C TYR A 539 5.34 13.01 -19.98
N PRO A 540 4.38 12.08 -20.19
CA PRO A 540 3.00 12.45 -20.48
C PRO A 540 2.26 13.07 -19.28
N VAL A 541 2.76 12.83 -18.06
CA VAL A 541 2.24 13.47 -16.83
C VAL A 541 2.68 14.93 -16.77
N GLN A 542 3.94 15.20 -17.07
CA GLN A 542 4.49 16.56 -17.04
C GLN A 542 3.94 17.44 -18.17
N THR A 543 3.75 16.90 -19.38
CA THR A 543 3.09 17.61 -20.49
C THR A 543 1.61 17.89 -20.16
N GLY A 544 0.90 16.91 -19.58
CA GLY A 544 -0.49 17.05 -19.14
C GLY A 544 -0.71 18.16 -18.10
N ALA A 545 0.20 18.30 -17.14
CA ALA A 545 0.12 19.31 -16.06
C ALA A 545 0.38 20.77 -16.52
N LYS A 546 0.95 20.96 -17.72
CA LYS A 546 1.24 22.30 -18.28
C LYS A 546 0.07 22.91 -19.05
N LYS A 547 -0.99 22.14 -19.28
CA LYS A 547 -2.22 22.58 -19.98
C LYS A 547 -3.11 23.38 -19.02
N ARG A 548 -3.00 24.72 -19.00
CA ARG A 548 -3.71 25.64 -18.07
C ARG A 548 -4.63 26.63 -18.80
N GLU A 549 -5.67 27.12 -18.12
CA GLU A 549 -6.70 28.03 -18.65
C GLU A 549 -6.68 29.44 -18.02
N ASN A 550 -7.50 30.34 -18.57
CA ASN A 550 -7.63 31.78 -18.28
C ASN A 550 -8.15 32.06 -16.84
N PRO A 551 -7.47 32.90 -16.04
CA PRO A 551 -7.81 33.18 -14.63
C PRO A 551 -9.11 33.96 -14.37
N GLU A 552 -9.77 34.55 -15.38
CA GLU A 552 -10.97 35.39 -15.17
C GLU A 552 -12.29 34.61 -15.02
N ASP A 553 -12.31 33.30 -15.30
CA ASP A 553 -13.47 32.40 -15.15
C ASP A 553 -12.98 30.96 -14.89
N PRO A 554 -12.58 30.64 -13.65
CA PRO A 554 -11.92 29.37 -13.35
C PRO A 554 -12.91 28.19 -13.40
N PRO A 555 -12.57 27.08 -14.08
CA PRO A 555 -13.38 25.87 -14.05
C PRO A 555 -13.29 25.15 -12.69
N ASP A 556 -14.34 24.40 -12.35
CA ASP A 556 -14.37 23.55 -11.14
C ASP A 556 -13.38 22.37 -11.27
N LEU A 557 -13.19 21.85 -12.48
CA LEU A 557 -12.25 20.75 -12.74
C LEU A 557 -11.66 20.86 -14.15
N VAL A 558 -10.33 20.82 -14.28
CA VAL A 558 -9.62 20.68 -15.55
C VAL A 558 -9.03 19.29 -15.67
N ILE A 559 -9.22 18.65 -16.82
CA ILE A 559 -8.66 17.35 -17.18
C ILE A 559 -7.63 17.57 -18.30
N GLY A 560 -6.34 17.39 -17.98
CA GLY A 560 -5.25 17.32 -18.95
C GLY A 560 -4.90 15.86 -19.24
N ALA A 561 -4.56 15.54 -20.49
CA ALA A 561 -4.07 14.21 -20.84
C ALA A 561 -3.07 14.25 -21.99
N ASP A 562 -2.13 13.31 -21.95
CA ASP A 562 -1.18 13.06 -23.02
C ASP A 562 -0.92 11.55 -23.19
N THR A 563 -0.60 11.12 -24.41
CA THR A 563 -0.48 9.69 -24.75
C THR A 563 0.69 9.48 -25.72
N VAL A 564 1.61 8.60 -25.35
CA VAL A 564 2.79 8.24 -26.15
C VAL A 564 2.90 6.72 -26.31
N VAL A 565 3.61 6.28 -27.35
CA VAL A 565 4.00 4.89 -27.54
C VAL A 565 5.48 4.75 -27.21
N VAL A 566 5.85 3.73 -26.45
CA VAL A 566 7.24 3.46 -26.08
C VAL A 566 7.61 2.07 -26.52
N GLN A 567 8.75 1.97 -27.20
CA GLN A 567 9.34 0.72 -27.60
C GLN A 567 10.83 0.75 -27.29
N ASP A 568 11.31 -0.21 -26.49
CA ASP A 568 12.72 -0.31 -26.09
C ASP A 568 13.28 1.05 -25.58
N GLU A 569 12.50 1.72 -24.72
CA GLU A 569 12.79 3.04 -24.12
C GLU A 569 12.78 4.25 -25.09
N VAL A 570 12.37 4.04 -26.35
CA VAL A 570 12.22 5.12 -27.33
C VAL A 570 10.77 5.62 -27.38
N ILE A 571 10.57 6.92 -27.14
CA ILE A 571 9.26 7.58 -27.23
C ILE A 571 8.91 7.87 -28.69
N MET A 572 7.80 7.28 -29.14
CA MET A 572 7.15 7.51 -30.41
C MET A 572 5.85 8.31 -30.21
N GLU A 573 5.86 9.54 -30.72
CA GLU A 573 4.70 10.41 -30.78
C GLU A 573 3.91 10.17 -32.08
N LYS A 574 3.27 11.19 -32.63
CA LYS A 574 2.57 11.14 -33.90
C LYS A 574 3.60 11.15 -35.05
N PRO A 575 3.42 10.35 -36.10
CA PRO A 575 4.31 10.37 -37.25
C PRO A 575 4.27 11.73 -37.96
N LEU A 576 5.42 12.17 -38.46
CA LEU A 576 5.54 13.44 -39.18
C LEU A 576 4.86 13.39 -40.55
N ASP A 577 5.00 12.26 -41.24
CA ASP A 577 4.43 11.99 -42.55
C ASP A 577 4.19 10.49 -42.77
N ALA A 578 3.74 10.12 -43.97
CA ALA A 578 3.47 8.73 -44.32
C ALA A 578 4.73 7.83 -44.28
N GLN A 579 5.89 8.38 -44.63
CA GLN A 579 7.14 7.63 -44.64
C GLN A 579 7.60 7.33 -43.21
N ASP A 580 7.44 8.31 -42.31
CA ASP A 580 7.70 8.14 -40.89
C ASP A 580 6.71 7.17 -40.23
N ASN A 581 5.42 7.20 -40.62
CA ASN A 581 4.44 6.20 -40.17
C ASN A 581 4.86 4.78 -40.60
N LEU A 582 5.33 4.59 -41.83
CA LEU A 582 5.79 3.28 -42.28
C LEU A 582 7.02 2.80 -41.50
N ARG A 583 7.97 3.70 -41.22
CA ARG A 583 9.15 3.43 -40.40
C ARG A 583 8.74 2.97 -38.99
N MET A 584 7.88 3.73 -38.31
CA MET A 584 7.37 3.38 -36.97
C MET A 584 6.70 2.01 -36.96
N LEU A 585 5.83 1.72 -37.93
CA LEU A 585 5.13 0.43 -38.01
C LEU A 585 6.08 -0.74 -38.30
N ALA A 586 7.10 -0.53 -39.15
CA ALA A 586 8.12 -1.53 -39.40
C ALA A 586 8.96 -1.83 -38.15
N GLU A 587 9.25 -0.81 -37.34
CA GLU A 587 9.97 -0.96 -36.07
C GLU A 587 9.15 -1.74 -35.03
N LEU A 588 7.84 -1.51 -34.97
CA LEU A 588 6.88 -2.16 -34.07
C LEU A 588 6.54 -3.59 -34.50
N ASN A 589 6.65 -3.92 -35.79
CA ASN A 589 6.21 -5.19 -36.36
C ASN A 589 6.85 -6.41 -35.68
N GLY A 590 6.05 -7.42 -35.34
CA GLY A 590 6.49 -8.62 -34.64
C GLY A 590 6.93 -8.41 -33.19
N LYS A 591 6.87 -7.19 -32.66
CA LYS A 591 7.34 -6.82 -31.32
C LYS A 591 6.18 -6.32 -30.44
N LYS A 592 6.51 -6.06 -29.17
CA LYS A 592 5.62 -5.39 -28.23
C LYS A 592 6.02 -3.92 -28.10
N CYS A 593 5.04 -3.07 -27.85
CA CYS A 593 5.24 -1.71 -27.38
C CYS A 593 4.32 -1.43 -26.19
N GLU A 594 4.59 -0.32 -25.50
CA GLU A 594 3.83 0.14 -24.37
C GLU A 594 3.15 1.46 -24.73
N VAL A 595 1.83 1.51 -24.63
CA VAL A 595 1.07 2.76 -24.73
C VAL A 595 0.93 3.33 -23.34
N ILE A 596 1.41 4.55 -23.15
CA ILE A 596 1.44 5.22 -21.85
C ILE A 596 0.61 6.49 -21.97
N SER A 597 -0.38 6.64 -21.09
CA SER A 597 -1.10 7.90 -20.95
C SER A 597 -0.95 8.49 -19.57
N GLY A 598 -0.55 9.76 -19.51
CA GLY A 598 -0.61 10.59 -18.32
C GLY A 598 -1.93 11.34 -18.30
N VAL A 599 -2.63 11.34 -17.16
CA VAL A 599 -3.82 12.17 -16.94
C VAL A 599 -3.59 13.02 -15.71
N THR A 600 -3.86 14.31 -15.83
CA THR A 600 -3.73 15.29 -14.76
C THR A 600 -5.08 15.94 -14.52
N VAL A 601 -5.48 16.06 -13.26
CA VAL A 601 -6.65 16.83 -12.85
C VAL A 601 -6.23 18.02 -11.99
N ILE A 602 -6.85 19.17 -12.26
CA ILE A 602 -6.60 20.43 -11.57
C ILE A 602 -7.93 20.99 -11.09
N TRP A 603 -8.03 21.36 -9.83
CA TRP A 603 -9.25 21.92 -9.24
C TRP A 603 -8.93 23.04 -8.26
N PRO A 604 -9.80 24.06 -8.10
CA PRO A 604 -9.57 25.18 -7.22
C PRO A 604 -9.64 24.75 -5.74
N VAL A 605 -8.87 25.43 -4.89
CA VAL A 605 -8.95 25.30 -3.42
C VAL A 605 -8.74 26.66 -2.76
N LEU A 606 -9.21 26.82 -1.53
CA LEU A 606 -9.07 28.07 -0.76
C LEU A 606 -7.64 28.31 -0.25
N GLU A 607 -6.80 27.27 -0.23
CA GLU A 607 -5.41 27.32 0.22
C GLU A 607 -4.47 27.78 -0.91
N ALA A 608 -3.42 28.55 -0.61
CA ALA A 608 -2.41 28.93 -1.60
C ALA A 608 -1.75 27.66 -2.19
N PRO A 609 -1.60 27.53 -3.53
CA PRO A 609 -1.64 28.58 -4.56
C PRO A 609 -3.02 28.85 -5.19
N GLY A 610 -4.13 28.38 -4.61
CA GLY A 610 -5.50 28.57 -5.09
C GLY A 610 -6.03 27.40 -5.93
N PHE A 611 -5.24 26.34 -6.09
CA PHE A 611 -5.61 25.11 -6.81
C PHE A 611 -4.76 23.93 -6.32
N LYS A 612 -5.29 22.71 -6.49
CA LYS A 612 -4.56 21.45 -6.31
C LYS A 612 -4.41 20.74 -7.65
N ILE A 613 -3.38 19.90 -7.75
CA ILE A 613 -3.07 19.09 -8.92
C ILE A 613 -2.82 17.64 -8.46
N ARG A 614 -3.43 16.68 -9.13
CA ARG A 614 -3.02 15.26 -9.06
C ARG A 614 -2.89 14.69 -10.46
N SER A 615 -2.04 13.68 -10.60
CA SER A 615 -1.85 12.97 -11.86
C SER A 615 -1.84 11.47 -11.65
N ILE A 616 -2.19 10.73 -12.70
CA ILE A 616 -2.02 9.29 -12.85
C ILE A 616 -1.30 8.99 -14.16
N CYS A 617 -0.71 7.80 -14.22
CA CYS A 617 -0.09 7.27 -15.42
C CYS A 617 -0.60 5.83 -15.61
N GLU A 618 -1.13 5.53 -16.80
CA GLU A 618 -1.64 4.22 -17.17
C GLU A 618 -0.81 3.61 -18.30
N LYS A 619 -0.51 2.32 -18.18
CA LYS A 619 0.30 1.59 -19.16
C LYS A 619 -0.46 0.41 -19.75
N THR A 620 -0.39 0.25 -21.07
CA THR A 620 -1.00 -0.88 -21.78
C THR A 620 -0.05 -1.45 -22.80
N VAL A 621 0.17 -2.77 -22.77
CA VAL A 621 1.08 -3.45 -23.71
C VAL A 621 0.31 -3.84 -24.97
N VAL A 622 0.82 -3.44 -26.13
CA VAL A 622 0.30 -3.81 -27.45
C VAL A 622 1.33 -4.69 -28.16
N ARG A 623 0.89 -5.83 -28.70
CA ARG A 623 1.77 -6.75 -29.45
C ARG A 623 1.36 -6.76 -30.91
N PHE A 624 2.29 -6.41 -31.80
CA PHE A 624 2.10 -6.53 -33.23
C PHE A 624 2.32 -7.98 -33.67
N ALA A 625 1.54 -8.42 -34.66
CA ALA A 625 1.82 -9.67 -35.37
C ALA A 625 3.08 -9.48 -36.24
N ASP A 626 3.61 -10.59 -36.77
CA ASP A 626 4.62 -10.52 -37.84
C ASP A 626 3.89 -10.26 -39.17
N ASN A 627 3.73 -8.98 -39.52
CA ASN A 627 2.96 -8.57 -40.68
C ASN A 627 3.84 -8.46 -41.93
N PRO A 628 3.36 -8.89 -43.10
CA PRO A 628 4.08 -8.69 -44.36
C PRO A 628 4.10 -7.21 -44.74
N HIS A 629 5.18 -6.76 -45.39
CA HIS A 629 5.39 -5.34 -45.73
C HIS A 629 4.22 -4.71 -46.52
N TYR A 630 3.58 -5.45 -47.43
CA TYR A 630 2.45 -4.93 -48.20
C TYR A 630 1.26 -4.53 -47.31
N LEU A 631 1.07 -5.19 -46.16
CA LEU A 631 0.00 -4.90 -45.22
C LEU A 631 0.29 -3.64 -44.40
N LEU A 632 1.56 -3.44 -44.01
CA LEU A 632 2.01 -2.20 -43.38
C LEU A 632 1.84 -1.01 -44.34
N GLN A 633 2.25 -1.15 -45.60
CA GLN A 633 2.09 -0.12 -46.62
C GLN A 633 0.61 0.21 -46.86
N ALA A 634 -0.25 -0.80 -47.02
CA ALA A 634 -1.69 -0.59 -47.21
C ALA A 634 -2.34 0.14 -46.03
N TYR A 635 -1.87 -0.12 -44.80
CA TYR A 635 -2.32 0.60 -43.62
C TYR A 635 -1.87 2.08 -43.64
N VAL A 636 -0.61 2.34 -44.00
CA VAL A 636 -0.06 3.71 -44.13
C VAL A 636 -0.80 4.51 -45.20
N ASP A 637 -1.06 3.90 -46.36
CA ASP A 637 -1.81 4.51 -47.47
C ASP A 637 -3.24 4.90 -47.06
N SER A 638 -3.78 4.18 -46.07
CA SER A 638 -5.09 4.45 -45.49
C SER A 638 -5.13 5.71 -44.60
N ARG A 639 -3.96 6.20 -44.18
CA ARG A 639 -3.71 7.38 -43.32
C ARG A 639 -4.33 7.31 -41.92
N GLU A 640 -4.84 6.16 -41.50
CA GLU A 640 -5.57 6.00 -40.22
C GLU A 640 -4.69 6.29 -38.98
N GLY A 641 -3.37 6.10 -39.09
CA GLY A 641 -2.41 6.30 -38.01
C GLY A 641 -1.80 7.69 -37.88
N ILE A 642 -2.01 8.59 -38.86
CA ILE A 642 -1.21 9.82 -38.99
C ILE A 642 -1.32 10.78 -37.80
N ASP A 643 -2.45 10.78 -37.10
CA ASP A 643 -2.77 11.66 -35.98
C ASP A 643 -2.67 10.94 -34.61
N ARG A 644 -1.96 9.81 -34.55
CA ARG A 644 -1.92 8.91 -33.38
C ARG A 644 -0.49 8.58 -32.98
N ALA A 645 -0.28 8.48 -31.68
CA ALA A 645 1.01 8.06 -31.13
C ALA A 645 1.38 6.66 -31.66
N GLY A 646 2.63 6.50 -32.09
CA GLY A 646 3.14 5.27 -32.70
C GLY A 646 2.53 4.94 -34.08
N GLY A 647 1.72 5.82 -34.66
CA GLY A 647 1.23 5.68 -36.03
C GLY A 647 0.19 4.57 -36.25
N PHE A 648 -0.57 4.18 -35.21
CA PHE A 648 -1.61 3.12 -35.34
C PHE A 648 -2.91 3.39 -34.59
N ALA A 649 -3.96 2.67 -34.98
CA ALA A 649 -5.36 2.88 -34.59
C ALA A 649 -6.06 1.58 -34.18
N ILE A 650 -6.04 1.22 -32.90
CA ILE A 650 -6.52 -0.11 -32.47
C ILE A 650 -8.00 -0.41 -32.78
N GLN A 651 -8.85 0.61 -32.82
CA GLN A 651 -10.28 0.50 -33.15
C GLN A 651 -10.57 0.30 -34.64
N GLY A 652 -9.57 0.47 -35.50
CA GLY A 652 -9.72 0.53 -36.95
C GLY A 652 -8.96 -0.56 -37.68
N ARG A 653 -8.48 -0.25 -38.88
CA ARG A 653 -7.75 -1.17 -39.77
C ARG A 653 -6.47 -1.72 -39.14
N ALA A 654 -5.88 -1.03 -38.16
CA ALA A 654 -4.71 -1.54 -37.43
C ALA A 654 -5.01 -2.78 -36.58
N SER A 655 -6.28 -3.13 -36.37
CA SER A 655 -6.65 -4.42 -35.78
C SER A 655 -6.17 -5.61 -36.63
N LEU A 656 -5.88 -5.41 -37.92
CA LEU A 656 -5.24 -6.40 -38.78
C LEU A 656 -3.74 -6.59 -38.48
N LEU A 657 -3.10 -5.59 -37.86
CA LEU A 657 -1.67 -5.57 -37.56
C LEU A 657 -1.35 -6.10 -36.15
N ILE A 658 -2.34 -6.09 -35.25
CA ILE A 658 -2.16 -6.25 -33.81
C ILE A 658 -2.64 -7.63 -33.36
N LYS A 659 -1.77 -8.35 -32.65
CA LYS A 659 -2.00 -9.71 -32.16
C LYS A 659 -2.74 -9.74 -30.83
N SER A 660 -2.41 -8.82 -29.91
CA SER A 660 -3.02 -8.79 -28.58
C SER A 660 -2.80 -7.45 -27.87
N ILE A 661 -3.67 -7.16 -26.92
CA ILE A 661 -3.56 -6.04 -25.97
C ILE A 661 -3.59 -6.63 -24.56
N GLU A 662 -2.74 -6.12 -23.68
CA GLU A 662 -2.65 -6.50 -22.27
C GLU A 662 -2.69 -5.21 -21.43
N GLY A 663 -3.87 -4.90 -20.87
CA GLY A 663 -4.16 -3.66 -20.13
C GLY A 663 -5.44 -2.96 -20.61
N ASP A 664 -5.60 -1.67 -20.29
CA ASP A 664 -6.79 -0.89 -20.66
C ASP A 664 -6.85 -0.57 -22.17
N PHE A 665 -7.85 -1.11 -22.85
CA PHE A 665 -8.12 -0.81 -24.26
C PHE A 665 -8.30 0.70 -24.52
N ASN A 666 -9.01 1.43 -23.65
CA ASN A 666 -9.28 2.85 -23.85
C ASN A 666 -8.00 3.69 -23.73
N ASN A 667 -7.04 3.25 -22.91
CA ASN A 667 -5.71 3.84 -22.84
C ASN A 667 -5.02 3.81 -24.21
N VAL A 668 -5.10 2.69 -24.93
CA VAL A 668 -4.58 2.55 -26.31
C VAL A 668 -5.32 3.45 -27.30
N VAL A 669 -6.63 3.63 -27.13
CA VAL A 669 -7.42 4.53 -27.96
C VAL A 669 -7.04 6.00 -27.75
N GLY A 670 -6.67 6.36 -26.52
CA GLY A 670 -6.10 7.67 -26.19
C GLY A 670 -6.55 8.27 -24.86
N PHE A 671 -7.27 7.55 -24.01
CA PHE A 671 -7.59 7.99 -22.65
C PHE A 671 -7.83 6.80 -21.70
N PRO A 672 -7.11 6.69 -20.57
CA PRO A 672 -7.20 5.55 -19.67
C PRO A 672 -8.46 5.63 -18.79
N LEU A 673 -9.60 5.28 -19.38
CA LEU A 673 -10.93 5.53 -18.81
C LEU A 673 -11.16 4.84 -17.46
N PHE A 674 -10.69 3.59 -17.32
CA PHE A 674 -10.85 2.85 -16.06
C PHE A 674 -10.04 3.49 -14.93
N SER A 675 -8.77 3.77 -15.19
CA SER A 675 -7.85 4.33 -14.22
C SER A 675 -8.24 5.76 -13.86
N PHE A 676 -8.68 6.57 -14.83
CA PHE A 676 -9.24 7.90 -14.59
C PHE A 676 -10.50 7.87 -13.71
N SER A 677 -11.44 6.98 -14.00
CA SER A 677 -12.68 6.88 -13.22
C SER A 677 -12.40 6.42 -11.80
N SER A 678 -11.54 5.41 -11.62
CA SER A 678 -11.11 4.92 -10.31
C SER A 678 -10.38 5.99 -9.51
N PHE A 679 -9.52 6.76 -10.17
CA PHE A 679 -8.79 7.88 -9.60
C PHE A 679 -9.72 9.01 -9.11
N LEU A 680 -10.72 9.41 -9.90
CA LEU A 680 -11.69 10.40 -9.44
C LEU A 680 -12.58 9.86 -8.31
N HIS A 681 -12.96 8.58 -8.35
CA HIS A 681 -13.69 7.95 -7.26
C HIS A 681 -12.89 7.96 -5.95
N GLU A 682 -11.60 7.60 -5.99
CA GLU A 682 -10.70 7.69 -4.85
C GLU A 682 -10.65 9.12 -4.29
N MET A 683 -10.48 10.12 -5.16
CA MET A 683 -10.43 11.53 -4.73
C MET A 683 -11.72 12.00 -4.06
N ILE A 684 -12.88 11.51 -4.51
CA ILE A 684 -14.18 11.83 -3.90
C ILE A 684 -14.35 11.10 -2.56
N GLU A 685 -13.98 9.83 -2.48
CA GLU A 685 -14.05 9.04 -1.24
C GLU A 685 -13.13 9.58 -0.14
N ASN A 686 -12.00 10.17 -0.53
CA ASN A 686 -11.05 10.80 0.37
C ASN A 686 -11.37 12.27 0.68
N GLU A 687 -12.50 12.81 0.20
CA GLU A 687 -12.88 14.22 0.36
C GLU A 687 -11.83 15.21 -0.22
N GLU A 688 -10.99 14.76 -1.17
CA GLU A 688 -9.99 15.61 -1.86
C GLU A 688 -10.63 16.49 -2.94
N LEU A 689 -11.65 15.94 -3.61
CA LEU A 689 -12.44 16.60 -4.65
C LEU A 689 -13.81 16.98 -4.08
N ASP A 690 -13.78 17.87 -3.08
CA ASP A 690 -14.98 18.42 -2.47
C ASP A 690 -15.30 19.80 -3.04
N PHE A 691 -16.23 19.83 -4.00
CA PHE A 691 -16.87 21.08 -4.37
C PHE A 691 -17.91 21.37 -3.29
N GLU A 692 -17.58 22.25 -2.34
CA GLU A 692 -18.57 22.74 -1.37
C GLU A 692 -19.75 23.34 -2.16
N ASP A 693 -20.98 22.94 -1.82
CA ASP A 693 -22.17 23.66 -2.26
C ASP A 693 -22.27 24.88 -1.33
N GLU A 694 -21.88 26.05 -1.81
CA GLU A 694 -22.21 27.31 -1.15
C GLU A 694 -23.73 27.47 -1.16
N ASP A 695 -24.40 26.98 -0.12
CA ASP A 695 -25.68 27.51 0.32
C ASP A 695 -25.44 28.96 0.80
N LEU A 696 -25.50 29.91 -0.14
CA LEU A 696 -25.69 31.34 0.11
C LEU A 696 -27.16 31.67 0.41
#